data_AF-A0A319EWC2-F1
#
_entry.id   AF-A0A319EWC2-F1
#
_cell.length_a   1.000
_cell.length_b   1.000
_cell.length_c   1.000
_cell.angle_alpha   90.00
_cell.angle_beta   90.00
_cell.angle_gamma   90.00
#
_symmetry.space_group_name_H-M   'P 1'
#
loop_
_entity.id
_entity.type
_entity.pdbx_description
1 polymer ?
#
loop_
_entity_poly.entity_id
_entity_poly.type
_entity_poly.pdbx_seq_one_letter_code
_entity_poly.pdbx_strand_id
1 'polypeptide(L)'
;MGFDGTSVSPQIRSLIENYHLGSVLLSAKNLKSAEDAMRLVLELQAIARDAGHPVPLLIALDQENGGVNSLYDEIYIRQYPSAMGIAATGSKALAHEVAMATAQELKAVGVNWILGPVLDVLTNVRSQPLGVRTTGDDPQEVSQYGVEFMKGYQKAGLVTCGKHFPSYGNLEFLGSQTDVPIITESLEQLSLTALVPFRNAIVHGLDSMMVGGVSMSSAGVNVMHACLSEQVVDDLLRKDLKFEGVVVSECLEMEALTHNIGVGGGTVMAKNAGCDIILLCRSFQVQQEAINGLKLGVENGIIGRTRIEQSLRRVLNLKAKCTSWEQALNPPGLPSLTQMQPSHTSLSTRAYNRSISVVRDKKNLLPLSNILESNEELLLLTPLVKPLPASAVSRSVSEHSNVSLDPKAWDRTASVLSGESVFKELGRSLSRQRSGRVLHTSYTANGVRPIHENLIDRASAVIIVTADANRNLYQHGFTKHVSMICRSQFTPAGEAREKPLVVVAASSPYDFAMDPSIGTYVCTYDFTETALEALVKVLYGELSPIGSLPGSISRSQKLHQARQHWLVENWNEERDAHALDFLLDAVRGDCAQGQRSELLGVTSSSFLLRREEIDEAHFVVRNSSTQALYGFCSTYFFQSTGTGVIGSLIVHPARRKLSIGNSLHNRAIRTLLQRKGMKRFQLGSRLPGIYLGIPSANPVERKKLRQWFANLGWNTALSRPVCSVVLRNLPTWTPPDGLVHGLQNADVAYDLVYGWDYADSILDHIKTNSRQGVIDIYKVALGGAPHCGIIRAIRPGDGAILGSVVVYNGRATLAEHMPALKSTQVPAGGISSPIISPSVGEYATVMQGLVLLGIKQVRKNGAEAVIMDCVDGDSNFDCLSGLGFSTLHSFEEVNCDAVSWTMMPSS
;
A
#
# COMPACT_ATOMS: atom_id res chain seq x y z
N MET A 1 -6.04 -21.45 -31.48
CA MET A 1 -7.33 -21.25 -32.15
C MET A 1 -8.45 -21.27 -31.13
N GLY A 2 -9.51 -20.48 -31.30
CA GLY A 2 -10.76 -20.61 -30.53
C GLY A 2 -11.88 -21.25 -31.35
N PHE A 3 -13.02 -21.51 -30.73
CA PHE A 3 -14.24 -22.02 -31.37
C PHE A 3 -15.48 -21.61 -30.58
N ASP A 4 -16.66 -21.66 -31.20
CA ASP A 4 -17.94 -21.41 -30.53
C ASP A 4 -18.58 -22.73 -30.03
N GLY A 5 -19.39 -22.64 -28.97
CA GLY A 5 -20.10 -23.77 -28.38
C GLY A 5 -19.43 -24.34 -27.14
N THR A 6 -20.17 -25.16 -26.39
CA THR A 6 -19.79 -25.67 -25.05
C THR A 6 -19.36 -27.14 -25.04
N SER A 7 -19.17 -27.70 -26.23
CA SER A 7 -18.71 -29.06 -26.48
C SER A 7 -17.76 -29.05 -27.67
N VAL A 8 -16.94 -30.10 -27.83
CA VAL A 8 -16.06 -30.23 -28.99
C VAL A 8 -16.89 -30.24 -30.28
N SER A 9 -16.64 -29.28 -31.15
CA SER A 9 -17.26 -29.20 -32.47
C SER A 9 -16.47 -30.02 -33.50
N PRO A 10 -17.11 -30.47 -34.61
CA PRO A 10 -16.38 -31.13 -35.70
C PRO A 10 -15.23 -30.28 -36.25
N GLN A 11 -15.37 -28.96 -36.22
CA GLN A 11 -14.37 -28.00 -36.69
C GLN A 11 -13.11 -28.02 -35.83
N ILE A 12 -13.23 -27.86 -34.50
CA ILE A 12 -12.06 -27.87 -33.61
C ILE A 12 -11.41 -29.26 -33.56
N ARG A 13 -12.22 -30.33 -33.61
CA ARG A 13 -11.73 -31.70 -33.75
C ARG A 13 -10.85 -31.86 -34.99
N SER A 14 -11.33 -31.40 -36.15
CA SER A 14 -10.56 -31.44 -37.40
C SER A 14 -9.25 -30.64 -37.31
N LEU A 15 -9.25 -29.48 -36.66
CA LEU A 15 -8.00 -28.71 -36.44
C LEU A 15 -6.98 -29.48 -35.60
N ILE A 16 -7.43 -30.21 -34.58
CA ILE A 16 -6.54 -31.00 -33.72
C ILE A 16 -6.04 -32.23 -34.45
N GLU A 17 -6.95 -33.01 -35.06
CA GLU A 17 -6.63 -34.30 -35.69
C GLU A 17 -5.85 -34.12 -37.00
N ASN A 18 -6.33 -33.28 -37.91
CA ASN A 18 -5.81 -33.19 -39.28
C ASN A 18 -4.74 -32.12 -39.47
N TYR A 19 -4.79 -31.04 -38.67
CA TYR A 19 -3.87 -29.91 -38.79
C TYR A 19 -2.89 -29.80 -37.61
N HIS A 20 -2.89 -30.79 -36.70
CA HIS A 20 -2.00 -30.85 -35.54
C HIS A 20 -1.97 -29.56 -34.71
N LEU A 21 -3.15 -28.97 -34.48
CA LEU A 21 -3.27 -27.73 -33.72
C LEU A 21 -2.60 -27.85 -32.34
N GLY A 22 -1.65 -26.96 -32.04
CA GLY A 22 -0.88 -27.03 -30.78
C GLY A 22 -1.51 -26.33 -29.56
N SER A 23 -2.47 -25.41 -29.78
CA SER A 23 -3.01 -24.54 -28.73
C SER A 23 -4.48 -24.15 -28.97
N VAL A 24 -5.30 -24.21 -27.93
CA VAL A 24 -6.72 -23.84 -27.93
C VAL A 24 -6.95 -22.66 -26.98
N LEU A 25 -7.72 -21.66 -27.41
CA LEU A 25 -8.20 -20.56 -26.58
C LEU A 25 -9.68 -20.80 -26.25
N LEU A 26 -10.00 -20.88 -24.97
CA LEU A 26 -11.37 -20.96 -24.47
C LEU A 26 -11.85 -19.57 -24.01
N SER A 27 -13.16 -19.37 -24.05
CA SER A 27 -13.83 -18.13 -23.66
C SER A 27 -15.12 -18.43 -22.89
N ALA A 28 -15.79 -17.40 -22.37
CA ALA A 28 -17.11 -17.54 -21.72
C ALA A 28 -18.15 -18.32 -22.56
N LYS A 29 -18.02 -18.30 -23.90
CA LYS A 29 -18.93 -19.05 -24.78
C LYS A 29 -18.76 -20.57 -24.70
N ASN A 30 -17.61 -21.02 -24.22
CA ASN A 30 -17.25 -22.44 -24.12
C ASN A 30 -17.55 -23.00 -22.72
N LEU A 31 -17.62 -22.14 -21.71
CA LEU A 31 -17.48 -22.52 -20.32
C LEU A 31 -18.74 -22.18 -19.52
N LYS A 32 -19.46 -23.22 -19.10
CA LYS A 32 -20.71 -23.11 -18.34
C LYS A 32 -20.52 -23.20 -16.84
N SER A 33 -19.71 -24.17 -16.41
CA SER A 33 -19.40 -24.48 -15.02
C SER A 33 -17.98 -25.06 -14.94
N ALA A 34 -17.44 -25.21 -13.74
CA ALA A 34 -16.14 -25.85 -13.54
C ALA A 34 -16.12 -27.30 -14.04
N GLU A 35 -17.22 -28.03 -13.84
CA GLU A 35 -17.36 -29.42 -14.30
C GLU A 35 -17.38 -29.52 -15.83
N ASP A 36 -18.18 -28.68 -16.50
CA ASP A 36 -18.27 -28.65 -17.95
C ASP A 36 -16.94 -28.22 -18.58
N ALA A 37 -16.24 -27.26 -17.96
CA ALA A 37 -14.91 -26.84 -18.37
C ALA A 37 -13.91 -27.99 -18.30
N MET A 38 -13.87 -28.71 -17.17
CA MET A 38 -12.98 -29.85 -16.98
C MET A 38 -13.26 -30.97 -18.00
N ARG A 39 -14.53 -31.29 -18.24
CA ARG A 39 -14.93 -32.29 -19.23
C ARG A 39 -14.48 -31.89 -20.65
N LEU A 40 -14.72 -30.64 -21.04
CA LEU A 40 -14.33 -30.11 -22.34
C LEU A 40 -12.81 -30.14 -22.53
N VAL A 41 -12.05 -29.70 -21.53
CA VAL A 41 -10.59 -29.70 -21.58
C VAL A 41 -10.04 -31.12 -21.67
N LEU A 42 -10.56 -32.05 -20.88
CA LEU A 42 -10.16 -33.46 -20.93
C LEU A 42 -10.45 -34.06 -22.30
N GLU A 43 -11.62 -33.78 -22.89
CA GLU A 43 -11.98 -34.26 -24.24
C GLU A 43 -11.01 -33.72 -25.29
N LEU A 44 -10.69 -32.42 -25.27
CA LEU A 44 -9.72 -31.82 -26.19
C LEU A 44 -8.32 -32.46 -26.07
N GLN A 45 -7.86 -32.71 -24.84
CA GLN A 45 -6.56 -33.37 -24.61
C GLN A 45 -6.57 -34.83 -25.06
N ALA A 46 -7.66 -35.56 -24.82
CA ALA A 46 -7.81 -36.95 -25.28
C ALA A 46 -7.76 -37.03 -26.82
N ILE A 47 -8.48 -36.15 -27.51
CA ILE A 47 -8.45 -36.06 -28.98
C ILE A 47 -7.02 -35.81 -29.47
N ALA A 48 -6.28 -34.88 -28.85
CA ALA A 48 -4.90 -34.59 -29.24
C ALA A 48 -3.98 -35.80 -29.03
N ARG A 49 -4.11 -36.51 -27.90
CA ARG A 49 -3.32 -37.73 -27.63
C ARG A 49 -3.63 -38.80 -28.67
N ASP A 50 -4.90 -39.08 -28.89
CA ASP A 50 -5.34 -40.17 -29.77
C ASP A 50 -5.02 -39.87 -31.24
N ALA A 51 -4.95 -38.59 -31.61
CA ALA A 51 -4.42 -38.11 -32.89
C ALA A 51 -2.87 -38.17 -33.02
N GLY A 52 -2.16 -38.66 -31.99
CA GLY A 52 -0.71 -38.89 -32.03
C GLY A 52 0.13 -37.63 -31.80
N HIS A 53 -0.38 -36.60 -31.12
CA HIS A 53 0.43 -35.42 -30.79
C HIS A 53 1.61 -35.80 -29.89
N PRO A 54 2.81 -35.21 -30.08
CA PRO A 54 3.97 -35.55 -29.27
C PRO A 54 3.88 -35.00 -27.84
N VAL A 55 3.16 -33.90 -27.64
CA VAL A 55 2.97 -33.23 -26.35
C VAL A 55 1.55 -32.67 -26.25
N PRO A 56 1.00 -32.48 -25.03
CA PRO A 56 -0.37 -31.97 -24.85
C PRO A 56 -0.62 -30.59 -25.48
N LEU A 57 -1.90 -30.25 -25.61
CA LEU A 57 -2.33 -28.92 -26.03
C LEU A 57 -2.01 -27.89 -24.96
N LEU A 58 -1.67 -26.66 -25.40
CA LEU A 58 -1.85 -25.50 -24.53
C LEU A 58 -3.33 -25.13 -24.53
N ILE A 59 -3.91 -25.01 -23.34
CA ILE A 59 -5.28 -24.60 -23.10
C ILE A 59 -5.22 -23.21 -22.46
N ALA A 60 -5.50 -22.21 -23.28
CA ALA A 60 -5.45 -20.81 -22.92
C ALA A 60 -6.80 -20.29 -22.44
N LEU A 61 -6.77 -19.38 -21.46
CA LEU A 61 -7.95 -18.66 -21.00
C LEU A 61 -7.63 -17.18 -20.79
N ASP A 62 -8.55 -16.30 -21.16
CA ASP A 62 -8.50 -14.89 -20.79
C ASP A 62 -9.27 -14.65 -19.47
N GLN A 63 -8.53 -14.69 -18.36
CA GLN A 63 -9.05 -14.60 -17.00
C GLN A 63 -8.34 -13.48 -16.23
N GLU A 64 -8.68 -12.22 -16.53
CA GLU A 64 -8.09 -11.04 -15.89
C GLU A 64 -8.75 -10.71 -14.53
N ASN A 65 -9.80 -11.45 -14.16
CA ASN A 65 -10.75 -11.12 -13.09
C ASN A 65 -11.56 -9.84 -13.40
N GLY A 66 -12.38 -9.38 -12.45
CA GLY A 66 -13.34 -8.31 -12.69
C GLY A 66 -14.24 -8.56 -13.91
N GLY A 67 -14.36 -7.54 -14.77
CA GLY A 67 -15.22 -7.59 -15.96
C GLY A 67 -14.72 -8.47 -17.12
N VAL A 68 -13.43 -8.85 -17.13
CA VAL A 68 -12.86 -9.77 -18.13
C VAL A 68 -12.57 -11.11 -17.48
N ASN A 69 -13.59 -11.94 -17.48
CA ASN A 69 -13.59 -13.26 -16.86
C ASN A 69 -14.26 -14.25 -17.83
N SER A 70 -13.54 -15.30 -18.23
CA SER A 70 -14.02 -16.32 -19.15
C SER A 70 -14.63 -17.53 -18.46
N LEU A 71 -14.24 -17.84 -17.21
CA LEU A 71 -14.81 -18.93 -16.42
C LEU A 71 -15.31 -18.42 -15.07
N TYR A 72 -16.61 -18.55 -14.85
CA TYR A 72 -17.24 -18.25 -13.57
C TYR A 72 -18.19 -19.37 -13.16
N ASP A 73 -18.14 -19.71 -11.89
CA ASP A 73 -18.95 -20.75 -11.27
C ASP A 73 -19.17 -20.36 -9.80
N GLU A 74 -20.43 -20.08 -9.43
CA GLU A 74 -20.81 -19.65 -8.08
C GLU A 74 -20.40 -20.62 -6.97
N ILE A 75 -20.09 -21.88 -7.29
CA ILE A 75 -19.68 -22.93 -6.34
C ILE A 75 -18.17 -23.10 -6.31
N TYR A 76 -17.49 -23.12 -7.46
CA TYR A 76 -16.06 -23.48 -7.51
C TYR A 76 -15.09 -22.39 -7.97
N ILE A 77 -15.52 -21.45 -8.81
CA ILE A 77 -14.61 -20.48 -9.45
C ILE A 77 -14.95 -19.08 -8.98
N ARG A 78 -14.10 -18.51 -8.12
CA ARG A 78 -14.36 -17.22 -7.49
C ARG A 78 -14.14 -16.08 -8.47
N GLN A 79 -14.97 -15.05 -8.32
CA GLN A 79 -14.66 -13.73 -8.85
C GLN A 79 -13.75 -12.98 -7.89
N TYR A 80 -12.82 -12.21 -8.45
CA TYR A 80 -11.95 -11.29 -7.72
C TYR A 80 -12.05 -9.91 -8.35
N PRO A 81 -11.70 -8.84 -7.61
CA PRO A 81 -11.69 -7.49 -8.16
C PRO A 81 -10.87 -7.39 -9.45
N SER A 82 -11.23 -6.44 -10.31
CA SER A 82 -10.42 -6.04 -11.46
C SER A 82 -9.00 -5.64 -11.05
N ALA A 83 -8.06 -5.60 -11.99
CA ALA A 83 -6.67 -5.23 -11.69
C ALA A 83 -6.58 -3.85 -11.00
N MET A 84 -7.39 -2.88 -11.43
CA MET A 84 -7.51 -1.58 -10.78
C MET A 84 -8.11 -1.67 -9.38
N GLY A 85 -9.12 -2.52 -9.19
CA GLY A 85 -9.73 -2.78 -7.88
C GLY A 85 -8.74 -3.41 -6.89
N ILE A 86 -7.88 -4.33 -7.34
CA ILE A 86 -6.78 -4.88 -6.55
C ILE A 86 -5.74 -3.80 -6.22
N ALA A 87 -5.35 -2.99 -7.21
CA ALA A 87 -4.43 -1.88 -6.98
C ALA A 87 -4.97 -0.87 -5.97
N ALA A 88 -6.29 -0.63 -5.98
CA ALA A 88 -6.94 0.26 -5.04
C ALA A 88 -6.81 -0.19 -3.57
N THR A 89 -6.60 -1.49 -3.31
CA THR A 89 -6.36 -2.02 -1.96
C THR A 89 -5.02 -1.58 -1.36
N GLY A 90 -4.08 -1.10 -2.19
CA GLY A 90 -2.72 -0.74 -1.83
C GLY A 90 -1.82 -1.94 -1.46
N SER A 91 -2.25 -3.18 -1.71
CA SER A 91 -1.55 -4.40 -1.28
C SER A 91 -1.10 -5.27 -2.45
N LYS A 92 0.20 -5.19 -2.79
CA LYS A 92 0.83 -6.06 -3.79
C LYS A 92 0.84 -7.53 -3.38
N ALA A 93 0.95 -7.81 -2.07
CA ALA A 93 0.82 -9.16 -1.54
C ALA A 93 -0.56 -9.75 -1.83
N LEU A 94 -1.62 -8.93 -1.75
CA LEU A 94 -2.96 -9.37 -2.08
C LEU A 94 -3.12 -9.65 -3.58
N ALA A 95 -2.43 -8.89 -4.44
CA ALA A 95 -2.38 -9.18 -5.88
C ALA A 95 -1.75 -10.55 -6.16
N HIS A 96 -0.64 -10.88 -5.48
CA HIS A 96 -0.02 -12.20 -5.57
C HIS A 96 -0.97 -13.31 -5.10
N GLU A 97 -1.60 -13.14 -3.95
CA GLU A 97 -2.55 -14.12 -3.39
C GLU A 97 -3.73 -14.38 -4.32
N VAL A 98 -4.34 -13.30 -4.84
CA VAL A 98 -5.46 -13.39 -5.80
C VAL A 98 -5.02 -14.09 -7.08
N ALA A 99 -3.86 -13.72 -7.64
CA ALA A 99 -3.33 -14.35 -8.83
C ALA A 99 -3.11 -15.86 -8.64
N MET A 100 -2.50 -16.22 -7.51
CA MET A 100 -2.25 -17.62 -7.17
C MET A 100 -3.57 -18.41 -7.03
N ALA A 101 -4.56 -17.85 -6.33
CA ALA A 101 -5.87 -18.49 -6.17
C ALA A 101 -6.61 -18.66 -7.51
N THR A 102 -6.64 -17.61 -8.35
CA THR A 102 -7.20 -17.69 -9.71
C THR A 102 -6.51 -18.80 -10.51
N ALA A 103 -5.18 -18.86 -10.51
CA ALA A 103 -4.45 -19.87 -11.27
C ALA A 103 -4.62 -21.30 -10.70
N GLN A 104 -4.76 -21.47 -9.39
CA GLN A 104 -5.07 -22.76 -8.78
C GLN A 104 -6.45 -23.29 -9.22
N GLU A 105 -7.46 -22.41 -9.24
CA GLU A 105 -8.81 -22.75 -9.70
C GLU A 105 -8.81 -23.15 -11.19
N LEU A 106 -8.14 -22.37 -12.05
CA LEU A 106 -8.03 -22.65 -13.47
C LEU A 106 -7.25 -23.94 -13.76
N LYS A 107 -6.16 -24.18 -13.03
CA LYS A 107 -5.38 -25.41 -13.17
C LYS A 107 -6.17 -26.65 -12.81
N ALA A 108 -7.05 -26.55 -11.81
CA ALA A 108 -7.90 -27.66 -11.40
C ALA A 108 -8.88 -28.09 -12.51
N VAL A 109 -9.30 -27.18 -13.39
CA VAL A 109 -10.13 -27.51 -14.57
C VAL A 109 -9.31 -27.85 -15.82
N GLY A 110 -7.98 -27.93 -15.72
CA GLY A 110 -7.08 -28.34 -16.80
C GLY A 110 -6.56 -27.21 -17.71
N VAL A 111 -6.88 -25.94 -17.39
CA VAL A 111 -6.22 -24.80 -18.05
C VAL A 111 -4.75 -24.78 -17.66
N ASN A 112 -3.85 -24.55 -18.62
CA ASN A 112 -2.40 -24.54 -18.37
C ASN A 112 -1.71 -23.24 -18.81
N TRP A 113 -2.44 -22.34 -19.49
CA TRP A 113 -1.93 -21.06 -19.96
C TRP A 113 -2.91 -19.92 -19.67
N ILE A 114 -2.49 -18.92 -18.92
CA ILE A 114 -3.30 -17.72 -18.66
C ILE A 114 -2.85 -16.57 -19.57
N LEU A 115 -3.81 -15.93 -20.24
CA LEU A 115 -3.54 -14.75 -21.07
C LEU A 115 -3.45 -13.48 -20.23
N GLY A 116 -2.53 -13.47 -19.27
CA GLY A 116 -2.24 -12.32 -18.42
C GLY A 116 -0.87 -12.46 -17.72
N PRO A 117 -0.43 -11.42 -16.99
CA PRO A 117 -1.20 -10.23 -16.61
C PRO A 117 -1.27 -9.15 -17.69
N VAL A 118 -2.23 -8.23 -17.54
CA VAL A 118 -2.25 -6.95 -18.27
C VAL A 118 -1.15 -6.05 -17.71
N LEU A 119 -0.27 -5.57 -18.59
CA LEU A 119 0.91 -4.76 -18.29
C LEU A 119 0.81 -3.33 -18.85
N ASP A 120 -0.31 -3.00 -19.49
CA ASP A 120 -0.57 -1.68 -20.05
C ASP A 120 -0.67 -0.59 -18.99
N VAL A 121 -0.11 0.60 -19.27
CA VAL A 121 -0.19 1.78 -18.39
C VAL A 121 -1.20 2.76 -18.96
N LEU A 122 -2.31 3.01 -18.25
CA LEU A 122 -3.40 3.87 -18.75
C LEU A 122 -3.08 5.37 -18.61
N THR A 123 -2.23 5.92 -19.46
CA THR A 123 -1.87 7.35 -19.42
C THR A 123 -2.94 8.25 -20.02
N ASN A 124 -3.83 7.72 -20.86
CA ASN A 124 -4.97 8.45 -21.41
C ASN A 124 -6.29 7.81 -20.98
N VAL A 125 -7.07 8.57 -20.21
CA VAL A 125 -8.34 8.12 -19.64
C VAL A 125 -9.50 8.26 -20.63
N ARG A 126 -9.32 9.00 -21.73
CA ARG A 126 -10.36 9.20 -22.74
C ARG A 126 -10.38 8.02 -23.70
N SER A 127 -11.56 7.42 -23.86
CA SER A 127 -11.88 6.55 -25.00
C SER A 127 -11.02 5.28 -25.15
N GLN A 128 -10.57 4.63 -24.07
CA GLN A 128 -9.72 3.43 -24.16
C GLN A 128 -10.47 2.10 -23.88
N PRO A 129 -10.07 0.99 -24.52
CA PRO A 129 -10.64 -0.35 -24.27
C PRO A 129 -10.13 -1.01 -22.96
N LEU A 130 -9.19 -0.39 -22.24
CA LEU A 130 -8.60 -0.95 -21.02
C LEU A 130 -9.43 -0.68 -19.75
N GLY A 131 -9.66 0.58 -19.40
CA GLY A 131 -10.38 0.94 -18.17
C GLY A 131 -9.79 0.26 -16.93
N VAL A 132 -10.62 -0.46 -16.17
CA VAL A 132 -10.23 -1.15 -14.92
C VAL A 132 -9.36 -2.41 -15.11
N ARG A 133 -9.10 -2.81 -16.36
CA ARG A 133 -8.25 -3.97 -16.71
C ARG A 133 -6.77 -3.74 -16.41
N THR A 134 -6.33 -2.48 -16.40
CA THR A 134 -5.00 -2.11 -15.90
C THR A 134 -5.07 -1.76 -14.41
N THR A 135 -3.94 -1.84 -13.72
CA THR A 135 -3.80 -1.40 -12.34
C THR A 135 -3.80 0.11 -12.18
N GLY A 136 -3.48 0.89 -13.22
CA GLY A 136 -3.45 2.35 -13.15
C GLY A 136 -2.65 3.03 -14.27
N ASP A 137 -2.24 4.27 -14.01
CA ASP A 137 -1.54 5.16 -14.94
C ASP A 137 -0.07 5.46 -14.53
N ASP A 138 0.40 4.91 -13.41
CA ASP A 138 1.80 5.02 -12.97
C ASP A 138 2.60 3.78 -13.42
N PRO A 139 3.62 3.92 -14.31
CA PRO A 139 4.35 2.78 -14.85
C PRO A 139 5.02 1.88 -13.80
N GLN A 140 5.50 2.45 -12.70
CA GLN A 140 6.19 1.69 -11.66
C GLN A 140 5.19 0.89 -10.82
N GLU A 141 4.05 1.48 -10.48
CA GLU A 141 2.96 0.78 -9.81
C GLU A 141 2.42 -0.35 -10.69
N VAL A 142 2.16 -0.08 -11.98
CA VAL A 142 1.74 -1.11 -12.93
C VAL A 142 2.75 -2.24 -13.02
N SER A 143 4.04 -1.91 -13.11
CA SER A 143 5.09 -2.92 -13.12
C SER A 143 5.10 -3.78 -11.84
N GLN A 144 4.97 -3.17 -10.68
CA GLN A 144 5.03 -3.88 -9.40
C GLN A 144 3.85 -4.82 -9.21
N TYR A 145 2.63 -4.37 -9.52
CA TYR A 145 1.46 -5.24 -9.46
C TYR A 145 1.49 -6.32 -10.56
N GLY A 146 1.84 -5.95 -11.80
CA GLY A 146 1.97 -6.89 -12.91
C GLY A 146 2.94 -8.04 -12.60
N VAL A 147 4.11 -7.73 -12.03
CA VAL A 147 5.08 -8.75 -11.61
C VAL A 147 4.53 -9.66 -10.51
N GLU A 148 3.76 -9.14 -9.55
CA GLU A 148 3.16 -9.98 -8.50
C GLU A 148 2.01 -10.86 -9.03
N PHE A 149 1.18 -10.35 -9.95
CA PHE A 149 0.20 -11.19 -10.66
C PHE A 149 0.90 -12.32 -11.41
N MET A 150 1.93 -11.99 -12.20
CA MET A 150 2.72 -12.97 -12.96
C MET A 150 3.29 -14.06 -12.05
N LYS A 151 3.96 -13.69 -10.96
CA LYS A 151 4.54 -14.65 -10.00
C LYS A 151 3.48 -15.52 -9.35
N GLY A 152 2.33 -14.98 -8.99
CA GLY A 152 1.23 -15.76 -8.40
C GLY A 152 0.70 -16.82 -9.38
N TYR A 153 0.48 -16.44 -10.64
CA TYR A 153 0.08 -17.39 -11.70
C TYR A 153 1.13 -18.50 -11.89
N GLN A 154 2.40 -18.12 -11.99
CA GLN A 154 3.52 -19.07 -12.16
C GLN A 154 3.67 -19.98 -10.94
N LYS A 155 3.45 -19.47 -9.72
CA LYS A 155 3.55 -20.25 -8.48
C LYS A 155 2.51 -21.36 -8.39
N ALA A 156 1.30 -21.11 -8.91
CA ALA A 156 0.26 -22.14 -9.06
C ALA A 156 0.56 -23.14 -10.20
N GLY A 157 1.52 -22.81 -11.06
CA GLY A 157 2.00 -23.66 -12.16
C GLY A 157 1.22 -23.48 -13.46
N LEU A 158 0.68 -22.29 -13.71
CA LEU A 158 0.27 -21.84 -15.05
C LEU A 158 1.41 -21.05 -15.70
N VAL A 159 1.56 -21.16 -17.01
CA VAL A 159 2.41 -20.22 -17.77
C VAL A 159 1.64 -18.94 -18.05
N THR A 160 2.37 -17.82 -18.14
CA THR A 160 1.81 -16.46 -18.23
C THR A 160 1.99 -15.82 -19.60
N CYS A 161 1.07 -14.94 -20.00
CA CYS A 161 1.16 -14.16 -21.23
C CYS A 161 0.95 -12.67 -20.94
N GLY A 162 2.03 -11.89 -20.87
CA GLY A 162 1.95 -10.44 -20.70
C GLY A 162 1.30 -9.77 -21.90
N LYS A 163 0.47 -8.74 -21.68
CA LYS A 163 -0.24 -8.04 -22.77
C LYS A 163 -0.58 -6.57 -22.42
N HIS A 164 -0.77 -5.68 -23.39
CA HIS A 164 -0.69 -5.86 -24.85
C HIS A 164 0.51 -5.08 -25.38
N PHE A 165 1.58 -5.78 -25.78
CA PHE A 165 2.80 -5.14 -26.22
C PHE A 165 2.62 -4.43 -27.58
N PRO A 166 3.15 -3.21 -27.82
CA PRO A 166 3.95 -2.40 -26.91
C PRO A 166 3.15 -1.58 -25.88
N SER A 167 1.89 -1.23 -26.17
CA SER A 167 0.97 -0.62 -25.20
C SER A 167 -0.44 -0.45 -25.77
N TYR A 168 -1.48 -0.69 -24.99
CA TYR A 168 -2.86 -0.21 -25.24
C TYR A 168 -3.24 1.00 -24.36
N GLY A 169 -2.29 1.53 -23.60
CA GLY A 169 -2.50 2.53 -22.56
C GLY A 169 -2.87 3.94 -23.04
N ASN A 170 -2.52 4.26 -24.29
CA ASN A 170 -2.70 5.57 -24.89
C ASN A 170 -2.91 5.45 -26.40
N LEU A 171 -4.12 5.10 -26.79
CA LEU A 171 -4.48 4.94 -28.20
C LEU A 171 -5.25 6.16 -28.70
N GLU A 172 -4.90 6.63 -29.89
CA GLU A 172 -5.69 7.58 -30.65
C GLU A 172 -6.52 6.86 -31.71
N PHE A 173 -7.74 7.35 -31.93
CA PHE A 173 -8.65 6.86 -32.97
C PHE A 173 -8.91 8.03 -33.92
N LEU A 174 -8.32 7.98 -35.12
CA LEU A 174 -8.45 9.06 -36.13
C LEU A 174 -9.77 9.02 -36.92
N GLY A 175 -10.63 8.02 -36.67
CA GLY A 175 -11.89 7.81 -37.38
C GLY A 175 -12.95 7.07 -36.57
N SER A 176 -13.52 6.00 -37.13
CA SER A 176 -14.55 5.17 -36.49
C SER A 176 -13.95 4.23 -35.43
N GLN A 177 -14.76 3.71 -34.50
CA GLN A 177 -14.28 2.75 -33.48
C GLN A 177 -13.80 1.41 -34.05
N THR A 178 -14.04 1.16 -35.34
CA THR A 178 -13.59 -0.04 -36.06
C THR A 178 -12.23 0.13 -36.72
N ASP A 179 -11.68 1.35 -36.73
CA ASP A 179 -10.35 1.62 -37.29
C ASP A 179 -9.24 1.11 -36.36
N VAL A 180 -8.07 0.83 -36.94
CA VAL A 180 -6.91 0.37 -36.18
C VAL A 180 -6.49 1.47 -35.19
N PRO A 181 -6.45 1.19 -33.88
CA PRO A 181 -5.97 2.16 -32.90
C PRO A 181 -4.50 2.52 -33.15
N ILE A 182 -4.14 3.78 -32.88
CA ILE A 182 -2.81 4.33 -33.19
C ILE A 182 -2.07 4.73 -31.92
N ILE A 183 -0.81 4.34 -31.82
CA ILE A 183 0.15 4.89 -30.86
C ILE A 183 0.90 6.03 -31.53
N THR A 184 0.81 7.22 -30.95
CA THR A 184 1.48 8.44 -31.43
C THR A 184 2.78 8.75 -30.69
N GLU A 185 3.04 8.07 -29.56
CA GLU A 185 4.26 8.20 -28.77
C GLU A 185 5.49 7.63 -29.47
N SER A 186 6.65 8.29 -29.32
CA SER A 186 7.94 7.78 -29.81
C SER A 186 8.44 6.60 -28.96
N LEU A 187 9.39 5.83 -29.50
CA LEU A 187 10.00 4.71 -28.76
C LEU A 187 10.68 5.16 -27.46
N GLU A 188 11.30 6.35 -27.44
CA GLU A 188 11.91 6.92 -26.24
C GLU A 188 10.85 7.24 -25.18
N GLN A 189 9.71 7.80 -25.59
CA GLN A 189 8.59 8.08 -24.69
C GLN A 189 8.04 6.78 -24.10
N LEU A 190 7.76 5.79 -24.96
CA LEU A 190 7.29 4.46 -24.55
C LEU A 190 8.29 3.78 -23.60
N SER A 191 9.59 3.89 -23.85
CA SER A 191 10.66 3.31 -23.01
C SER A 191 10.68 3.87 -21.57
N LEU A 192 10.33 5.15 -21.42
CA LEU A 192 10.24 5.82 -20.12
C LEU A 192 8.91 5.57 -19.40
N THR A 193 7.86 5.17 -20.13
CA THR A 193 6.51 4.99 -19.59
C THR A 193 5.99 3.56 -19.84
N ALA A 194 5.31 3.32 -20.96
CA ALA A 194 4.50 2.14 -21.21
C ALA A 194 5.30 0.82 -21.27
N LEU A 195 6.57 0.86 -21.66
CA LEU A 195 7.44 -0.33 -21.74
C LEU A 195 8.04 -0.75 -20.40
N VAL A 196 7.95 0.09 -19.35
CA VAL A 196 8.52 -0.21 -18.03
C VAL A 196 7.97 -1.52 -17.45
N PRO A 197 6.63 -1.76 -17.40
CA PRO A 197 6.08 -3.02 -16.91
C PRO A 197 6.52 -4.23 -17.73
N PHE A 198 6.55 -4.11 -19.07
CA PHE A 198 6.97 -5.19 -19.96
C PHE A 198 8.44 -5.57 -19.75
N ARG A 199 9.35 -4.59 -19.71
CA ARG A 199 10.78 -4.82 -19.46
C ARG A 199 11.00 -5.51 -18.12
N ASN A 200 10.33 -5.06 -17.07
CA ASN A 200 10.48 -5.64 -15.74
C ASN A 200 9.87 -7.04 -15.65
N ALA A 201 8.74 -7.31 -16.31
CA ALA A 201 8.17 -8.65 -16.40
C ALA A 201 9.11 -9.63 -17.12
N ILE A 202 9.76 -9.19 -18.21
CA ILE A 202 10.79 -9.99 -18.92
C ILE A 202 11.94 -10.35 -17.97
N VAL A 203 12.49 -9.37 -17.24
CA VAL A 203 13.57 -9.59 -16.26
C VAL A 203 13.15 -10.58 -15.16
N HIS A 204 11.89 -10.57 -14.77
CA HIS A 204 11.34 -11.49 -13.77
C HIS A 204 10.86 -12.84 -14.34
N GLY A 205 11.10 -13.12 -15.62
CA GLY A 205 10.86 -14.45 -16.21
C GLY A 205 9.46 -14.66 -16.77
N LEU A 206 8.85 -13.64 -17.38
CA LEU A 206 7.61 -13.78 -18.16
C LEU A 206 7.73 -14.90 -19.23
N ASP A 207 6.72 -15.76 -19.34
CA ASP A 207 6.79 -16.96 -20.19
C ASP A 207 6.42 -16.69 -21.66
N SER A 208 5.37 -15.90 -21.88
CA SER A 208 4.93 -15.46 -23.20
C SER A 208 4.49 -14.00 -23.23
N MET A 209 4.44 -13.40 -24.41
CA MET A 209 4.02 -12.00 -24.63
C MET A 209 3.05 -11.94 -25.80
N MET A 210 1.92 -11.25 -25.61
CA MET A 210 0.98 -10.93 -26.68
C MET A 210 1.29 -9.56 -27.25
N VAL A 211 1.45 -9.48 -28.57
CA VAL A 211 1.67 -8.24 -29.31
C VAL A 211 0.34 -7.78 -29.88
N GLY A 212 -0.06 -6.56 -29.53
CA GLY A 212 -1.35 -5.99 -29.88
C GLY A 212 -1.49 -5.64 -31.37
N GLY A 213 -2.74 -5.53 -31.82
CA GLY A 213 -3.13 -5.17 -33.18
C GLY A 213 -3.21 -3.66 -33.43
N VAL A 214 -2.27 -2.90 -32.87
CA VAL A 214 -2.21 -1.42 -32.95
C VAL A 214 -1.26 -0.96 -34.04
N SER A 215 -1.53 0.19 -34.63
CA SER A 215 -0.57 0.90 -35.48
C SER A 215 0.33 1.80 -34.63
N MET A 216 1.52 2.12 -35.13
CA MET A 216 2.38 3.16 -34.53
C MET A 216 2.77 4.15 -35.61
N SER A 217 2.54 5.42 -35.35
CA SER A 217 2.87 6.53 -36.24
C SER A 217 3.61 7.60 -35.45
N SER A 218 4.91 7.38 -35.26
CA SER A 218 5.78 8.27 -34.49
C SER A 218 7.06 8.59 -35.28
N ALA A 219 7.85 9.56 -34.81
CA ALA A 219 9.17 9.82 -35.38
C ALA A 219 10.03 8.52 -35.31
N GLY A 220 10.45 8.02 -36.47
CA GLY A 220 11.31 6.83 -36.58
C GLY A 220 10.59 5.47 -36.65
N VAL A 221 9.27 5.39 -36.40
CA VAL A 221 8.50 4.14 -36.51
C VAL A 221 7.16 4.43 -37.17
N ASN A 222 6.91 3.77 -38.31
CA ASN A 222 5.63 3.82 -39.01
C ASN A 222 5.20 2.41 -39.38
N VAL A 223 4.30 1.84 -38.56
CA VAL A 223 3.85 0.45 -38.69
C VAL A 223 2.32 0.39 -38.66
N MET A 224 1.75 -0.37 -39.58
CA MET A 224 0.29 -0.52 -39.68
C MET A 224 -0.27 -1.42 -38.58
N HIS A 225 0.45 -2.49 -38.23
CA HIS A 225 0.09 -3.39 -37.13
C HIS A 225 1.37 -3.87 -36.43
N ALA A 226 1.45 -3.63 -35.11
CA ALA A 226 2.59 -3.99 -34.27
C ALA A 226 2.88 -5.50 -34.32
N CYS A 227 1.85 -6.35 -34.25
CA CYS A 227 2.01 -7.81 -34.31
C CYS A 227 2.48 -8.36 -35.67
N LEU A 228 2.45 -7.55 -36.72
CA LEU A 228 2.90 -7.91 -38.07
C LEU A 228 4.25 -7.28 -38.45
N SER A 229 4.87 -6.52 -37.55
CA SER A 229 6.07 -5.72 -37.85
C SER A 229 7.33 -6.30 -37.24
N GLU A 230 8.37 -6.54 -38.06
CA GLU A 230 9.72 -6.92 -37.61
C GLU A 230 10.34 -5.85 -36.69
N GLN A 231 10.08 -4.56 -36.95
CA GLN A 231 10.61 -3.46 -36.12
C GLN A 231 10.09 -3.53 -34.69
N VAL A 232 8.86 -4.00 -34.48
CA VAL A 232 8.25 -4.10 -33.15
C VAL A 232 8.56 -5.45 -32.50
N VAL A 233 8.40 -6.55 -33.26
CA VAL A 233 8.53 -7.88 -32.69
C VAL A 233 10.00 -8.32 -32.64
N ASP A 234 10.75 -8.25 -33.72
CA ASP A 234 12.14 -8.72 -33.77
C ASP A 234 13.09 -7.67 -33.19
N ASP A 235 13.02 -6.42 -33.65
CA ASP A 235 13.97 -5.39 -33.21
C ASP A 235 13.67 -4.94 -31.77
N LEU A 236 12.49 -4.40 -31.50
CA LEU A 236 12.20 -3.89 -30.16
C LEU A 236 12.04 -5.01 -29.11
N LEU A 237 11.19 -6.03 -29.35
CA LEU A 237 10.91 -7.04 -28.33
C LEU A 237 12.02 -8.10 -28.20
N ARG A 238 12.51 -8.69 -29.30
CA ARG A 238 13.58 -9.71 -29.23
C ARG A 238 14.96 -9.09 -29.02
N LYS A 239 15.37 -8.11 -29.84
CA LYS A 239 16.74 -7.59 -29.81
C LYS A 239 16.94 -6.56 -28.70
N ASP A 240 16.05 -5.60 -28.51
CA ASP A 240 16.28 -4.54 -27.53
C ASP A 240 15.87 -4.96 -26.11
N LEU A 241 14.66 -5.49 -25.95
CA LEU A 241 14.17 -5.95 -24.65
C LEU A 241 14.64 -7.36 -24.26
N LYS A 242 15.35 -8.07 -25.15
CA LYS A 242 15.93 -9.40 -24.90
C LYS A 242 14.90 -10.44 -24.47
N PHE A 243 13.70 -10.39 -25.03
CA PHE A 243 12.66 -11.36 -24.70
C PHE A 243 12.88 -12.70 -25.43
N GLU A 244 13.15 -13.76 -24.67
CA GLU A 244 13.41 -15.11 -25.19
C GLU A 244 12.20 -16.05 -25.12
N GLY A 245 11.09 -15.61 -24.50
CA GLY A 245 9.86 -16.39 -24.33
C GLY A 245 9.01 -16.51 -25.60
N VAL A 246 7.80 -17.05 -25.49
CA VAL A 246 6.90 -17.23 -26.64
C VAL A 246 6.23 -15.91 -27.01
N VAL A 247 6.25 -15.51 -28.28
CA VAL A 247 5.50 -14.34 -28.78
C VAL A 247 4.20 -14.79 -29.45
N VAL A 248 3.10 -14.15 -29.08
CA VAL A 248 1.76 -14.43 -29.58
C VAL A 248 1.25 -13.20 -30.33
N SER A 249 0.68 -13.41 -31.52
CA SER A 249 -0.01 -12.32 -32.21
C SER A 249 -1.32 -11.95 -31.50
N GLU A 250 -1.81 -10.73 -31.69
CA GLU A 250 -3.23 -10.43 -31.55
C GLU A 250 -4.08 -11.30 -32.49
N CYS A 251 -5.37 -11.42 -32.22
CA CYS A 251 -6.32 -12.11 -33.08
C CYS A 251 -6.31 -11.52 -34.50
N LEU A 252 -5.94 -12.32 -35.50
CA LEU A 252 -5.91 -11.86 -36.90
C LEU A 252 -7.29 -11.73 -37.55
N GLU A 253 -8.37 -12.10 -36.85
CA GLU A 253 -9.75 -11.91 -37.31
C GLU A 253 -10.26 -10.47 -37.10
N MET A 254 -9.37 -9.51 -36.84
CA MET A 254 -9.71 -8.09 -36.78
C MET A 254 -10.18 -7.61 -38.15
N GLU A 255 -11.28 -6.86 -38.19
CA GLU A 255 -11.93 -6.40 -39.42
C GLU A 255 -10.96 -5.59 -40.30
N ALA A 256 -10.26 -4.63 -39.71
CA ALA A 256 -9.28 -3.80 -40.41
C ALA A 256 -8.13 -4.61 -41.04
N LEU A 257 -7.67 -5.69 -40.38
CA LEU A 257 -6.62 -6.56 -40.90
C LEU A 257 -7.16 -7.45 -42.01
N THR A 258 -8.32 -8.06 -41.78
CA THR A 258 -8.97 -8.98 -42.72
C THR A 258 -9.25 -8.29 -44.06
N HIS A 259 -9.70 -7.04 -44.04
CA HIS A 259 -9.98 -6.27 -45.25
C HIS A 259 -8.73 -5.77 -45.98
N ASN A 260 -7.68 -5.34 -45.25
CA ASN A 260 -6.51 -4.71 -45.88
C ASN A 260 -5.44 -5.70 -46.33
N ILE A 261 -5.18 -6.74 -45.54
CA ILE A 261 -4.05 -7.67 -45.72
C ILE A 261 -4.53 -9.08 -46.07
N GLY A 262 -5.71 -9.47 -45.57
CA GLY A 262 -6.17 -10.85 -45.60
C GLY A 262 -5.45 -11.72 -44.56
N VAL A 263 -6.10 -12.79 -44.12
CA VAL A 263 -5.63 -13.56 -42.97
C VAL A 263 -4.45 -14.45 -43.33
N GLY A 264 -4.43 -15.04 -44.53
CA GLY A 264 -3.27 -15.77 -45.02
C GLY A 264 -2.02 -14.90 -45.08
N GLY A 265 -2.13 -13.69 -45.63
CA GLY A 265 -1.04 -12.71 -45.70
C GLY A 265 -0.59 -12.24 -44.31
N GLY A 266 -1.53 -11.90 -43.44
CA GLY A 266 -1.25 -11.52 -42.06
C GLY A 266 -0.55 -12.63 -41.26
N THR A 267 -0.89 -13.88 -41.52
CA THR A 267 -0.23 -15.04 -40.88
C THR A 267 1.26 -15.12 -41.27
N VAL A 268 1.58 -14.96 -42.55
CA VAL A 268 2.97 -14.95 -43.02
C VAL A 268 3.74 -13.77 -42.43
N MET A 269 3.14 -12.57 -42.43
CA MET A 269 3.76 -11.37 -41.86
C MET A 269 4.02 -11.52 -40.36
N ALA A 270 3.04 -11.99 -39.57
CA ALA A 270 3.21 -12.23 -38.13
C ALA A 270 4.35 -13.23 -37.85
N LYS A 271 4.43 -14.31 -38.65
CA LYS A 271 5.47 -15.33 -38.53
C LYS A 271 6.86 -14.76 -38.83
N ASN A 272 7.00 -13.96 -39.88
CA ASN A 272 8.27 -13.31 -40.23
C ASN A 272 8.66 -12.24 -39.21
N ALA A 273 7.70 -11.44 -38.74
CA ALA A 273 7.88 -10.48 -37.65
C ALA A 273 8.49 -11.14 -36.40
N GLY A 274 8.14 -12.39 -36.12
CA GLY A 274 8.73 -13.19 -35.03
C GLY A 274 7.74 -13.72 -34.03
N CYS A 275 6.45 -13.70 -34.36
CA CYS A 275 5.43 -14.40 -33.60
C CYS A 275 5.68 -15.91 -33.67
N ASP A 276 5.66 -16.57 -32.52
CA ASP A 276 5.79 -18.01 -32.39
C ASP A 276 4.41 -18.70 -32.49
N ILE A 277 3.37 -18.06 -31.96
CA ILE A 277 1.96 -18.53 -32.00
C ILE A 277 1.10 -17.45 -32.65
N ILE A 278 0.22 -17.86 -33.57
CA ILE A 278 -0.70 -16.99 -34.28
C ILE A 278 -2.12 -17.25 -33.77
N LEU A 279 -2.79 -16.19 -33.34
CA LEU A 279 -4.10 -16.27 -32.70
C LEU A 279 -5.24 -16.02 -33.71
N LEU A 280 -6.20 -16.94 -33.77
CA LEU A 280 -7.50 -16.77 -34.45
C LEU A 280 -8.61 -17.38 -33.61
N CYS A 281 -9.72 -16.68 -33.42
CA CYS A 281 -10.64 -16.95 -32.32
C CYS A 281 -11.93 -17.69 -32.70
N ARG A 282 -12.44 -17.63 -33.93
CA ARG A 282 -13.81 -18.07 -34.22
C ARG A 282 -13.98 -18.84 -35.53
N SER A 283 -13.59 -18.27 -36.65
CA SER A 283 -14.05 -18.77 -37.95
C SER A 283 -13.18 -19.91 -38.46
N PHE A 284 -13.77 -21.10 -38.62
CA PHE A 284 -13.06 -22.27 -39.14
C PHE A 284 -12.46 -22.04 -40.54
N GLN A 285 -13.19 -21.37 -41.43
CA GLN A 285 -12.68 -21.04 -42.77
C GLN A 285 -11.45 -20.13 -42.70
N VAL A 286 -11.50 -19.11 -41.83
CA VAL A 286 -10.40 -18.17 -41.63
C VAL A 286 -9.19 -18.85 -40.98
N GLN A 287 -9.44 -19.79 -40.06
CA GLN A 287 -8.38 -20.61 -39.45
C GLN A 287 -7.70 -21.52 -40.49
N GLN A 288 -8.46 -22.11 -41.42
CA GLN A 288 -7.90 -22.87 -42.55
C GLN A 288 -7.10 -21.97 -43.49
N GLU A 289 -7.59 -20.77 -43.79
CA GLU A 289 -6.87 -19.78 -44.60
C GLU A 289 -5.52 -19.43 -43.97
N ALA A 290 -5.46 -19.20 -42.66
CA ALA A 290 -4.21 -18.96 -41.94
C ALA A 290 -3.24 -20.14 -42.07
N ILE A 291 -3.71 -21.38 -41.85
CA ILE A 291 -2.88 -22.59 -41.96
C ILE A 291 -2.33 -22.74 -43.39
N ASN A 292 -3.17 -22.53 -44.39
CA ASN A 292 -2.76 -22.56 -45.80
C ASN A 292 -1.75 -21.45 -46.12
N GLY A 293 -1.96 -20.24 -45.59
CA GLY A 293 -1.02 -19.12 -45.74
C GLY A 293 0.35 -19.43 -45.13
N LEU A 294 0.39 -20.00 -43.92
CA LEU A 294 1.64 -20.44 -43.28
C LEU A 294 2.34 -21.50 -44.12
N LYS A 295 1.60 -22.51 -44.60
CA LYS A 295 2.14 -23.57 -45.47
C LYS A 295 2.76 -23.00 -46.75
N LEU A 296 2.02 -22.16 -47.47
CA LEU A 296 2.50 -21.52 -48.69
C LEU A 296 3.71 -20.61 -48.43
N GLY A 297 3.73 -19.87 -47.32
CA GLY A 297 4.86 -19.04 -46.92
C GLY A 297 6.14 -19.84 -46.69
N VAL A 298 6.03 -21.06 -46.15
CA VAL A 298 7.17 -21.99 -45.98
C VAL A 298 7.57 -22.61 -47.33
N GLU A 299 6.61 -23.10 -48.11
CA GLU A 299 6.87 -23.74 -49.42
C GLU A 299 7.56 -22.79 -50.39
N ASN A 300 7.18 -21.51 -50.41
CA ASN A 300 7.77 -20.49 -51.26
C ASN A 300 9.04 -19.86 -50.68
N GLY A 301 9.51 -20.31 -49.51
CA GLY A 301 10.74 -19.82 -48.87
C GLY A 301 10.65 -18.42 -48.25
N ILE A 302 9.46 -17.80 -48.21
CA ILE A 302 9.22 -16.51 -47.54
C ILE A 302 9.45 -16.65 -46.02
N ILE A 303 9.10 -17.81 -45.46
CA ILE A 303 9.34 -18.18 -44.07
C ILE A 303 10.44 -19.22 -44.04
N GLY A 304 11.63 -18.82 -43.61
CA GLY A 304 12.77 -19.72 -43.51
C GLY A 304 12.54 -20.83 -42.48
N ARG A 305 13.02 -22.05 -42.79
CA ARG A 305 12.90 -23.23 -41.90
C ARG A 305 13.48 -22.97 -40.50
N THR A 306 14.62 -22.27 -40.41
CA THR A 306 15.25 -21.89 -39.14
C THR A 306 14.30 -21.05 -38.26
N ARG A 307 13.48 -20.17 -38.86
CA ARG A 307 12.51 -19.35 -38.12
C ARG A 307 11.40 -20.21 -37.49
N ILE A 308 10.97 -21.26 -38.20
CA ILE A 308 10.01 -22.24 -37.68
C ILE A 308 10.64 -23.05 -36.53
N GLU A 309 11.86 -23.55 -36.71
CA GLU A 309 12.56 -24.36 -35.70
C GLU A 309 12.84 -23.57 -34.41
N GLN A 310 13.21 -22.29 -34.51
CA GLN A 310 13.37 -21.39 -33.37
C GLN A 310 12.06 -21.25 -32.58
N SER A 311 10.95 -20.98 -33.25
CA SER A 311 9.64 -20.86 -32.60
C SER A 311 9.16 -22.17 -32.01
N LEU A 312 9.37 -23.29 -32.71
CA LEU A 312 9.02 -24.61 -32.21
C LEU A 312 9.76 -24.91 -30.91
N ARG A 313 11.06 -24.60 -30.82
CA ARG A 313 11.84 -24.77 -29.59
C ARG A 313 11.25 -23.96 -28.43
N ARG A 314 10.86 -22.70 -28.66
CA ARG A 314 10.24 -21.85 -27.63
C ARG A 314 8.90 -22.41 -27.17
N VAL A 315 8.04 -22.80 -28.10
CA VAL A 315 6.71 -23.37 -27.79
C VAL A 315 6.82 -24.69 -27.05
N LEU A 316 7.75 -25.57 -27.45
CA LEU A 316 7.99 -26.84 -26.75
C LEU A 316 8.55 -26.60 -25.34
N ASN A 317 9.46 -25.64 -25.17
CA ASN A 317 9.93 -25.24 -23.84
C ASN A 317 8.80 -24.69 -22.96
N LEU A 318 7.89 -23.89 -23.53
CA LEU A 318 6.71 -23.38 -22.81
C LEU A 318 5.79 -24.52 -22.37
N LYS A 319 5.50 -25.48 -23.27
CA LYS A 319 4.69 -26.66 -22.96
C LYS A 319 5.32 -27.51 -21.86
N ALA A 320 6.63 -27.78 -21.95
CA ALA A 320 7.36 -28.57 -20.96
C ALA A 320 7.32 -27.98 -19.54
N LYS A 321 7.15 -26.65 -19.41
CA LYS A 321 6.98 -25.98 -18.10
C LYS A 321 5.63 -26.23 -17.43
N CYS A 322 4.56 -26.45 -18.19
CA CYS A 322 3.19 -26.39 -17.68
C CYS A 322 2.34 -27.65 -17.92
N THR A 323 2.78 -28.58 -18.78
CA THR A 323 1.96 -29.74 -19.11
C THR A 323 2.77 -30.96 -19.52
N SER A 324 2.25 -32.13 -19.16
CA SER A 324 2.65 -33.46 -19.63
C SER A 324 1.39 -34.29 -19.87
N TRP A 325 1.48 -35.41 -20.60
CA TRP A 325 0.30 -36.26 -20.84
C TRP A 325 -0.33 -36.76 -19.54
N GLU A 326 0.49 -37.09 -18.55
CA GLU A 326 0.02 -37.47 -17.21
C GLU A 326 -0.82 -36.35 -16.56
N GLN A 327 -0.32 -35.12 -16.58
CA GLN A 327 -1.01 -33.96 -16.01
C GLN A 327 -2.26 -33.56 -16.80
N ALA A 328 -2.16 -33.55 -18.14
CA ALA A 328 -3.22 -33.08 -19.03
C ALA A 328 -4.47 -33.98 -18.99
N LEU A 329 -4.27 -35.28 -18.76
CA LEU A 329 -5.36 -36.27 -18.71
C LEU A 329 -5.88 -36.52 -17.29
N ASN A 330 -5.15 -36.05 -16.27
CA ASN A 330 -5.53 -36.18 -14.87
C ASN A 330 -5.45 -34.80 -14.18
N PRO A 331 -6.29 -33.83 -14.57
CA PRO A 331 -6.35 -32.55 -13.87
C PRO A 331 -6.82 -32.76 -12.42
N PRO A 332 -6.44 -31.87 -11.46
CA PRO A 332 -6.82 -32.01 -10.05
C PRO A 332 -8.33 -32.11 -9.81
N GLY A 333 -9.12 -31.44 -10.65
CA GLY A 333 -10.58 -31.56 -10.71
C GLY A 333 -11.35 -31.02 -9.51
N LEU A 334 -12.64 -31.39 -9.45
CA LEU A 334 -13.58 -30.91 -8.44
C LEU A 334 -13.14 -31.15 -6.99
N PRO A 335 -12.54 -32.28 -6.59
CA PRO A 335 -12.12 -32.48 -5.20
C PRO A 335 -11.14 -31.41 -4.70
N SER A 336 -10.20 -30.99 -5.56
CA SER A 336 -9.25 -29.92 -5.24
C SER A 336 -9.96 -28.57 -5.14
N LEU A 337 -10.91 -28.29 -6.05
CA LEU A 337 -11.73 -27.07 -6.00
C LEU A 337 -12.55 -27.01 -4.71
N THR A 338 -13.22 -28.09 -4.31
CA THR A 338 -13.98 -28.19 -3.06
C THR A 338 -13.09 -27.89 -1.84
N GLN A 339 -11.85 -28.40 -1.82
CA GLN A 339 -10.91 -28.16 -0.73
C GLN A 339 -10.48 -26.69 -0.64
N MET A 340 -10.26 -26.02 -1.77
CA MET A 340 -9.78 -24.63 -1.81
C MET A 340 -10.90 -23.61 -1.60
N GLN A 341 -12.14 -23.96 -1.95
CA GLN A 341 -13.31 -23.08 -2.01
C GLN A 341 -13.50 -22.18 -0.77
N PRO A 342 -13.39 -22.67 0.49
CA PRO A 342 -13.63 -21.80 1.66
C PRO A 342 -12.58 -20.69 1.78
N SER A 343 -11.32 -21.04 1.52
CA SER A 343 -10.19 -20.10 1.61
C SER A 343 -10.23 -19.05 0.51
N HIS A 344 -10.59 -19.46 -0.71
CA HIS A 344 -10.71 -18.58 -1.87
C HIS A 344 -11.93 -17.67 -1.74
N THR A 345 -13.04 -18.17 -1.17
CA THR A 345 -14.21 -17.34 -0.84
C THR A 345 -13.84 -16.23 0.14
N SER A 346 -13.13 -16.59 1.23
CA SER A 346 -12.65 -15.59 2.20
C SER A 346 -11.68 -14.58 1.56
N LEU A 347 -10.79 -15.03 0.69
CA LEU A 347 -9.86 -14.17 -0.06
C LEU A 347 -10.62 -13.19 -0.98
N SER A 348 -11.59 -13.68 -1.75
CA SER A 348 -12.44 -12.88 -2.64
C SER A 348 -13.19 -11.80 -1.86
N THR A 349 -13.90 -12.18 -0.78
CA THR A 349 -14.59 -11.23 0.09
C THR A 349 -13.63 -10.21 0.69
N ARG A 350 -12.46 -10.65 1.15
CA ARG A 350 -11.42 -9.74 1.68
C ARG A 350 -10.92 -8.77 0.62
N ALA A 351 -10.73 -9.23 -0.62
CA ALA A 351 -10.24 -8.39 -1.71
C ALA A 351 -11.27 -7.32 -2.10
N TYR A 352 -12.55 -7.68 -2.27
CA TYR A 352 -13.63 -6.73 -2.56
C TYR A 352 -13.86 -5.75 -1.41
N ASN A 353 -13.88 -6.22 -0.17
CA ASN A 353 -14.03 -5.33 1.00
C ASN A 353 -12.92 -4.27 1.06
N ARG A 354 -11.70 -4.63 0.68
CA ARG A 354 -10.55 -3.71 0.70
C ARG A 354 -10.46 -2.83 -0.55
N SER A 355 -11.15 -3.15 -1.64
CA SER A 355 -11.06 -2.39 -2.90
C SER A 355 -11.95 -1.15 -2.91
N ILE A 356 -13.12 -1.20 -2.24
CA ILE A 356 -14.09 -0.09 -2.24
C ILE A 356 -13.42 1.21 -1.77
N SER A 357 -13.48 2.22 -2.63
CA SER A 357 -12.80 3.49 -2.44
C SER A 357 -13.81 4.63 -2.31
N VAL A 358 -13.82 5.32 -1.17
CA VAL A 358 -14.52 6.60 -1.04
C VAL A 358 -13.57 7.70 -1.48
N VAL A 359 -13.70 8.12 -2.74
CA VAL A 359 -12.83 9.12 -3.37
C VAL A 359 -13.03 10.50 -2.76
N ARG A 360 -14.27 10.80 -2.34
CA ARG A 360 -14.64 12.03 -1.64
C ARG A 360 -15.96 11.84 -0.92
N ASP A 361 -16.12 12.55 0.19
CA ASP A 361 -17.39 12.70 0.89
C ASP A 361 -17.47 14.08 1.55
N LYS A 362 -17.72 15.13 0.74
CA LYS A 362 -17.57 16.53 1.18
C LYS A 362 -18.48 16.91 2.35
N LYS A 363 -19.64 16.26 2.46
CA LYS A 363 -20.66 16.54 3.49
C LYS A 363 -20.80 15.45 4.54
N ASN A 364 -19.87 14.49 4.58
CA ASN A 364 -19.94 13.32 5.46
C ASN A 364 -21.30 12.60 5.37
N LEU A 365 -21.77 12.36 4.14
CA LEU A 365 -23.05 11.67 3.90
C LEU A 365 -22.98 10.18 4.26
N LEU A 366 -21.77 9.63 4.36
CA LEU A 366 -21.55 8.23 4.70
C LEU A 366 -21.12 8.09 6.18
N PRO A 367 -21.65 7.08 6.90
CA PRO A 367 -22.68 6.13 6.47
C PRO A 367 -24.07 6.77 6.35
N LEU A 368 -24.88 6.24 5.42
CA LEU A 368 -26.24 6.73 5.13
C LEU A 368 -27.17 6.64 6.35
N SER A 369 -26.88 5.76 7.30
CA SER A 369 -27.59 5.66 8.58
C SER A 369 -27.54 6.93 9.42
N ASN A 370 -26.56 7.82 9.17
CA ASN A 370 -26.43 9.08 9.89
C ASN A 370 -27.33 10.18 9.35
N ILE A 371 -27.83 10.03 8.13
CA ILE A 371 -28.58 11.07 7.41
C ILE A 371 -29.99 10.64 7.00
N LEU A 372 -30.36 9.36 7.19
CA LEU A 372 -31.64 8.82 6.79
C LEU A 372 -32.29 7.98 7.90
N GLU A 373 -33.53 8.29 8.25
CA GLU A 373 -34.36 7.51 9.17
C GLU A 373 -35.04 6.33 8.49
N SER A 374 -35.48 5.28 9.22
CA SER A 374 -36.01 4.04 8.63
C SER A 374 -37.28 4.21 7.77
N ASN A 375 -38.08 5.24 8.03
CA ASN A 375 -39.31 5.56 7.30
C ASN A 375 -39.08 6.35 6.00
N GLU A 376 -37.90 6.93 5.81
CA GLU A 376 -37.59 7.77 4.65
C GLU A 376 -37.28 6.96 3.38
N GLU A 377 -37.57 7.54 2.20
CA GLU A 377 -37.38 6.88 0.91
C GLU A 377 -35.96 7.12 0.35
N LEU A 378 -35.26 6.05 -0.02
CA LEU A 378 -33.99 6.09 -0.75
C LEU A 378 -34.24 5.81 -2.23
N LEU A 379 -33.75 6.66 -3.13
CA LEU A 379 -33.83 6.45 -4.58
C LEU A 379 -32.50 5.91 -5.13
N LEU A 380 -32.55 4.77 -5.79
CA LEU A 380 -31.45 4.17 -6.57
C LEU A 380 -31.72 4.35 -8.07
N LEU A 381 -30.79 5.01 -8.75
CA LEU A 381 -30.79 5.22 -10.20
C LEU A 381 -29.62 4.46 -10.82
N THR A 382 -29.91 3.50 -11.71
CA THR A 382 -28.88 2.64 -12.32
C THR A 382 -28.90 2.71 -13.85
N PRO A 383 -27.75 2.59 -14.53
CA PRO A 383 -27.70 2.53 -15.98
C PRO A 383 -28.10 1.14 -16.47
N LEU A 384 -28.48 1.05 -17.75
CA LEU A 384 -28.63 -0.24 -18.42
C LEU A 384 -27.28 -0.71 -18.95
N VAL A 385 -26.75 -1.80 -18.38
CA VAL A 385 -25.47 -2.41 -18.78
C VAL A 385 -25.66 -3.89 -19.11
N LYS A 386 -24.84 -4.41 -20.02
CA LYS A 386 -24.84 -5.85 -20.30
C LYS A 386 -24.25 -6.61 -19.10
N PRO A 387 -24.82 -7.77 -18.73
CA PRO A 387 -24.20 -8.61 -17.70
C PRO A 387 -22.82 -9.08 -18.15
N LEU A 388 -21.95 -9.39 -17.19
CA LEU A 388 -20.64 -9.95 -17.48
C LEU A 388 -20.79 -11.29 -18.23
N PRO A 389 -20.01 -11.54 -19.31
CA PRO A 389 -20.21 -12.70 -20.17
C PRO A 389 -20.27 -14.03 -19.43
N ALA A 390 -19.28 -14.34 -18.60
CA ALA A 390 -19.25 -15.61 -17.84
C ALA A 390 -20.40 -15.71 -16.82
N SER A 391 -20.75 -14.60 -16.15
CA SER A 391 -21.90 -14.57 -15.23
C SER A 391 -23.23 -14.78 -15.95
N ALA A 392 -23.39 -14.25 -17.17
CA ALA A 392 -24.58 -14.46 -17.98
C ALA A 392 -24.74 -15.93 -18.41
N VAL A 393 -23.63 -16.58 -18.79
CA VAL A 393 -23.63 -17.98 -19.18
C VAL A 393 -23.96 -18.87 -17.97
N SER A 394 -23.32 -18.65 -16.83
CA SER A 394 -23.59 -19.41 -15.60
C SER A 394 -25.04 -19.28 -15.14
N ARG A 395 -25.62 -18.07 -15.13
CA ARG A 395 -27.04 -17.85 -14.75
C ARG A 395 -28.03 -18.54 -15.67
N SER A 396 -27.78 -18.57 -16.99
CA SER A 396 -28.69 -19.24 -17.92
C SER A 396 -28.80 -20.75 -17.66
N VAL A 397 -27.73 -21.37 -17.16
CA VAL A 397 -27.73 -22.78 -16.73
C VAL A 397 -28.54 -22.96 -15.44
N SER A 398 -28.36 -22.10 -14.44
CA SER A 398 -29.11 -22.15 -13.18
C SER A 398 -30.62 -21.97 -13.39
N GLU A 399 -31.03 -21.06 -14.27
CA GLU A 399 -32.44 -20.81 -14.58
C GLU A 399 -33.10 -21.96 -15.37
N HIS A 400 -32.35 -22.67 -16.23
CA HIS A 400 -32.87 -23.83 -16.99
C HIS A 400 -32.97 -25.12 -16.16
N SER A 401 -32.45 -25.13 -14.92
CA SER A 401 -32.55 -26.27 -14.01
C SER A 401 -33.88 -26.32 -13.24
N ASN A 402 -34.70 -25.25 -13.32
CA ASN A 402 -36.05 -25.20 -12.77
C ASN A 402 -37.04 -24.65 -13.81
N VAL A 403 -37.96 -25.50 -14.28
CA VAL A 403 -39.17 -25.26 -15.12
C VAL A 403 -39.10 -25.83 -16.54
N SER A 404 -40.18 -26.53 -16.89
CA SER A 404 -40.44 -27.28 -18.12
C SER A 404 -40.31 -26.47 -19.42
N LEU A 405 -39.88 -27.18 -20.47
CA LEU A 405 -39.85 -26.76 -21.87
C LEU A 405 -41.24 -26.40 -22.42
N ASP A 406 -41.72 -25.18 -22.15
CA ASP A 406 -42.79 -24.56 -22.95
C ASP A 406 -42.34 -23.16 -23.44
N PRO A 407 -41.98 -23.00 -24.73
CA PRO A 407 -41.47 -21.75 -25.30
C PRO A 407 -42.47 -20.58 -25.28
N LYS A 408 -43.72 -20.81 -24.84
CA LYS A 408 -44.81 -19.81 -24.84
C LYS A 408 -45.04 -19.11 -23.49
N ALA A 409 -44.30 -19.44 -22.43
CA ALA A 409 -44.46 -18.81 -21.12
C ALA A 409 -43.57 -17.56 -20.89
N TRP A 410 -42.59 -17.31 -21.76
CA TRP A 410 -41.58 -16.24 -21.56
C TRP A 410 -42.13 -14.81 -21.77
N ASP A 411 -43.30 -14.67 -22.41
CA ASP A 411 -43.82 -13.37 -22.85
C ASP A 411 -44.84 -12.71 -21.91
N ARG A 412 -45.04 -13.23 -20.69
CA ARG A 412 -45.96 -12.62 -19.70
C ARG A 412 -45.30 -11.72 -18.65
N THR A 413 -43.99 -11.48 -18.72
CA THR A 413 -43.30 -10.45 -17.92
C THR A 413 -42.71 -9.35 -18.80
N ALA A 414 -43.56 -8.78 -19.65
CA ALA A 414 -43.28 -7.56 -20.40
C ALA A 414 -43.13 -6.35 -19.46
N SER A 415 -41.92 -6.10 -18.95
CA SER A 415 -41.57 -4.82 -18.30
C SER A 415 -40.08 -4.59 -18.08
N VAL A 416 -39.21 -5.61 -18.17
CA VAL A 416 -37.79 -5.46 -17.81
C VAL A 416 -36.97 -5.15 -19.06
N LEU A 417 -36.30 -3.99 -19.07
CA LEU A 417 -35.40 -3.62 -20.17
C LEU A 417 -34.12 -4.47 -20.11
N SER A 418 -33.53 -4.76 -21.27
CA SER A 418 -32.26 -5.50 -21.33
C SER A 418 -31.17 -4.78 -20.53
N GLY A 419 -30.52 -5.49 -19.60
CA GLY A 419 -29.49 -4.95 -18.71
C GLY A 419 -29.99 -4.44 -17.35
N GLU A 420 -31.30 -4.34 -17.14
CA GLU A 420 -31.88 -3.88 -15.87
C GLU A 420 -31.66 -4.86 -14.70
N SER A 421 -31.48 -6.14 -15.01
CA SER A 421 -31.26 -7.19 -14.01
C SER A 421 -29.90 -7.09 -13.30
N VAL A 422 -28.91 -6.40 -13.88
CA VAL A 422 -27.53 -6.34 -13.35
C VAL A 422 -27.47 -5.71 -11.96
N PHE A 423 -28.19 -4.61 -11.74
CA PHE A 423 -28.19 -3.90 -10.45
C PHE A 423 -29.43 -4.23 -9.58
N LYS A 424 -30.26 -5.18 -9.99
CA LYS A 424 -31.47 -5.55 -9.23
C LYS A 424 -31.14 -6.08 -7.84
N GLU A 425 -30.07 -6.87 -7.73
CA GLU A 425 -29.63 -7.39 -6.43
C GLU A 425 -29.03 -6.29 -5.54
N LEU A 426 -28.38 -5.27 -6.12
CA LEU A 426 -27.97 -4.09 -5.36
C LEU A 426 -29.18 -3.39 -4.71
N GLY A 427 -30.25 -3.17 -5.46
CA GLY A 427 -31.49 -2.59 -4.92
C GLY A 427 -32.10 -3.42 -3.80
N ARG A 428 -32.11 -4.76 -3.95
CA ARG A 428 -32.58 -5.68 -2.91
C ARG A 428 -31.69 -5.67 -1.67
N SER A 429 -30.37 -5.72 -1.83
CA SER A 429 -29.41 -5.68 -0.73
C SER A 429 -29.48 -4.36 0.05
N LEU A 430 -29.65 -3.23 -0.64
CA LEU A 430 -29.91 -1.93 0.02
C LEU A 430 -31.23 -1.96 0.81
N SER A 431 -32.29 -2.57 0.28
CA SER A 431 -33.57 -2.68 0.97
C SER A 431 -33.48 -3.57 2.22
N ARG A 432 -32.80 -4.73 2.12
CA ARG A 432 -32.54 -5.62 3.28
C ARG A 432 -31.74 -4.91 4.36
N GLN A 433 -30.66 -4.22 3.98
CA GLN A 433 -29.77 -3.55 4.91
C GLN A 433 -30.46 -2.39 5.65
N ARG A 434 -31.30 -1.62 4.95
CA ARG A 434 -32.00 -0.46 5.52
C ARG A 434 -33.19 -0.84 6.39
N SER A 435 -33.83 -1.98 6.12
CA SER A 435 -35.18 -2.29 6.62
C SER A 435 -36.21 -1.17 6.32
N GLY A 436 -36.05 -0.49 5.18
CA GLY A 436 -36.84 0.67 4.77
C GLY A 436 -37.14 0.70 3.26
N ARG A 437 -37.84 1.74 2.79
CA ARG A 437 -38.29 1.84 1.38
C ARG A 437 -37.13 2.26 0.47
N VAL A 438 -36.83 1.42 -0.53
CA VAL A 438 -35.89 1.71 -1.62
C VAL A 438 -36.67 1.74 -2.92
N LEU A 439 -36.64 2.87 -3.61
CA LEU A 439 -37.16 3.04 -4.95
C LEU A 439 -36.01 2.79 -5.92
N HIS A 440 -36.14 1.82 -6.83
CA HIS A 440 -35.11 1.52 -7.82
C HIS A 440 -35.68 1.68 -9.22
N THR A 441 -35.04 2.51 -10.04
CA THR A 441 -35.38 2.64 -11.46
C THR A 441 -34.14 2.82 -12.32
N SER A 442 -34.24 2.38 -13.57
CA SER A 442 -33.16 2.48 -14.55
C SER A 442 -33.26 3.77 -15.37
N TYR A 443 -32.13 4.33 -15.75
CA TYR A 443 -32.07 5.49 -16.65
C TYR A 443 -31.40 5.14 -17.99
N THR A 444 -31.73 5.91 -19.04
CA THR A 444 -31.32 5.63 -20.43
C THR A 444 -30.81 6.89 -21.13
N ALA A 445 -30.41 6.76 -22.40
CA ALA A 445 -30.01 7.89 -23.24
C ALA A 445 -31.10 8.96 -23.45
N ASN A 446 -32.35 8.69 -23.06
CA ASN A 446 -33.45 9.66 -23.11
C ASN A 446 -33.36 10.75 -22.02
N GLY A 447 -32.33 10.70 -21.17
CA GLY A 447 -32.06 11.72 -20.15
C GLY A 447 -33.02 11.68 -18.96
N VAL A 448 -33.06 12.79 -18.23
CA VAL A 448 -33.98 12.98 -17.09
C VAL A 448 -35.40 13.16 -17.65
N ARG A 449 -36.36 12.44 -17.07
CA ARG A 449 -37.77 12.42 -17.49
C ARG A 449 -38.62 12.88 -16.30
N PRO A 450 -39.88 13.30 -16.51
CA PRO A 450 -40.77 13.71 -15.42
C PRO A 450 -40.92 12.67 -14.31
N ILE A 451 -40.88 11.38 -14.64
CA ILE A 451 -40.87 10.30 -13.64
C ILE A 451 -39.62 10.33 -12.75
N HIS A 452 -38.45 10.63 -13.31
CA HIS A 452 -37.20 10.75 -12.54
C HIS A 452 -37.28 11.97 -11.63
N GLU A 453 -37.76 13.12 -12.12
CA GLU A 453 -37.96 14.34 -11.33
C GLU A 453 -38.89 14.10 -10.14
N ASN A 454 -40.06 13.48 -10.37
CA ASN A 454 -41.00 13.14 -9.31
C ASN A 454 -40.41 12.18 -8.27
N LEU A 455 -39.61 11.21 -8.69
CA LEU A 455 -38.93 10.28 -7.77
C LEU A 455 -37.85 10.98 -6.95
N ILE A 456 -37.05 11.84 -7.59
CA ILE A 456 -36.02 12.65 -6.93
C ILE A 456 -36.69 13.58 -5.91
N ASP A 457 -37.84 14.17 -6.25
CA ASP A 457 -38.56 15.07 -5.36
C ASP A 457 -39.12 14.38 -4.11
N ARG A 458 -39.57 13.13 -4.25
CA ARG A 458 -40.06 12.32 -3.13
C ARG A 458 -38.97 11.74 -2.24
N ALA A 459 -37.81 11.42 -2.79
CA ALA A 459 -36.76 10.73 -2.06
C ALA A 459 -36.01 11.66 -1.09
N SER A 460 -35.66 11.14 0.09
CA SER A 460 -34.83 11.86 1.07
C SER A 460 -33.34 11.83 0.70
N ALA A 461 -32.89 10.82 -0.06
CA ALA A 461 -31.55 10.73 -0.62
C ALA A 461 -31.55 9.98 -1.95
N VAL A 462 -30.53 10.26 -2.77
CA VAL A 462 -30.36 9.66 -4.10
C VAL A 462 -29.00 8.98 -4.21
N ILE A 463 -28.97 7.75 -4.72
CA ILE A 463 -27.78 7.04 -5.18
C ILE A 463 -27.85 6.92 -6.69
N ILE A 464 -26.83 7.38 -7.40
CA ILE A 464 -26.69 7.18 -8.84
C ILE A 464 -25.49 6.26 -9.07
N VAL A 465 -25.73 5.14 -9.75
CA VAL A 465 -24.65 4.26 -10.21
C VAL A 465 -24.26 4.68 -11.62
N THR A 466 -22.98 4.65 -11.96
CA THR A 466 -22.48 4.84 -13.33
C THR A 466 -21.57 3.69 -13.72
N ALA A 467 -21.49 3.38 -15.00
CA ALA A 467 -20.60 2.36 -15.54
C ALA A 467 -20.01 2.85 -16.86
N ASP A 468 -18.75 3.27 -16.82
CA ASP A 468 -18.01 3.85 -17.93
C ASP A 468 -18.73 5.05 -18.56
N ALA A 469 -19.14 6.01 -17.72
CA ALA A 469 -19.82 7.24 -18.16
C ALA A 469 -19.00 8.07 -19.15
N ASN A 470 -17.66 7.98 -19.12
CA ASN A 470 -16.79 8.64 -20.10
C ASN A 470 -16.92 8.01 -21.51
N ARG A 471 -17.30 6.73 -21.61
CA ARG A 471 -17.63 6.07 -22.88
C ARG A 471 -19.10 6.22 -23.25
N ASN A 472 -19.95 6.40 -22.23
CA ASN A 472 -21.39 6.52 -22.34
C ASN A 472 -21.86 7.91 -21.89
N LEU A 473 -21.59 8.93 -22.70
CA LEU A 473 -21.79 10.35 -22.33
C LEU A 473 -23.20 10.69 -21.83
N TYR A 474 -24.22 9.92 -22.22
CA TYR A 474 -25.57 10.08 -21.68
C TYR A 474 -25.63 9.88 -20.16
N GLN A 475 -24.83 8.96 -19.60
CA GLN A 475 -24.74 8.75 -18.15
C GLN A 475 -24.11 9.96 -17.47
N HIS A 476 -23.11 10.58 -18.13
CA HIS A 476 -22.47 11.79 -17.63
C HIS A 476 -23.49 12.95 -17.56
N GLY A 477 -24.21 13.19 -18.67
CA GLY A 477 -25.26 14.21 -18.75
C GLY A 477 -26.40 13.98 -17.76
N PHE A 478 -26.88 12.73 -17.64
CA PHE A 478 -27.93 12.35 -16.68
C PHE A 478 -27.50 12.65 -15.23
N THR A 479 -26.31 12.19 -14.83
CA THR A 479 -25.80 12.35 -13.46
C THR A 479 -25.63 13.83 -13.10
N LYS A 480 -25.08 14.64 -14.03
CA LYS A 480 -24.94 16.09 -13.85
C LYS A 480 -26.29 16.79 -13.69
N HIS A 481 -27.28 16.40 -14.49
CA HIS A 481 -28.62 16.96 -14.41
C HIS A 481 -29.28 16.61 -13.06
N VAL A 482 -29.23 15.35 -12.60
CA VAL A 482 -29.75 14.98 -11.29
C VAL A 482 -29.00 15.70 -10.15
N SER A 483 -27.68 15.86 -10.26
CA SER A 483 -26.90 16.66 -9.30
C SER A 483 -27.32 18.12 -9.24
N MET A 484 -27.75 18.70 -10.36
CA MET A 484 -28.29 20.06 -10.40
C MET A 484 -29.65 20.12 -9.71
N ILE A 485 -30.56 19.18 -10.02
CA ILE A 485 -31.89 19.09 -9.38
C ILE A 485 -31.77 18.95 -7.86
N CYS A 486 -30.86 18.09 -7.38
CA CYS A 486 -30.65 17.89 -5.94
C CYS A 486 -30.14 19.15 -5.23
N ARG A 487 -29.47 20.07 -5.96
CA ARG A 487 -28.95 21.33 -5.42
C ARG A 487 -29.94 22.48 -5.43
N SER A 488 -30.85 22.48 -6.39
CA SER A 488 -31.79 23.58 -6.62
C SER A 488 -33.11 23.43 -5.88
N GLN A 489 -33.21 22.55 -4.87
CA GLN A 489 -34.43 22.36 -4.10
C GLN A 489 -34.56 23.37 -2.96
N PHE A 490 -35.80 23.80 -2.71
CA PHE A 490 -36.16 24.76 -1.66
C PHE A 490 -37.21 24.16 -0.73
N THR A 491 -37.18 24.52 0.56
CA THR A 491 -38.26 24.20 1.49
C THR A 491 -39.52 25.01 1.17
N PRO A 492 -40.70 24.62 1.67
CA PRO A 492 -41.92 25.44 1.55
C PRO A 492 -41.78 26.85 2.15
N ALA A 493 -40.79 27.05 3.05
CA ALA A 493 -40.42 28.33 3.64
C ALA A 493 -39.42 29.15 2.79
N GLY A 494 -38.98 28.63 1.64
CA GLY A 494 -38.07 29.29 0.71
C GLY A 494 -36.57 29.10 1.00
N GLU A 495 -36.18 28.24 1.93
CA GLU A 495 -34.78 27.98 2.26
C GLU A 495 -34.18 26.94 1.30
N ALA A 496 -32.95 27.15 0.83
CA ALA A 496 -32.26 26.18 -0.01
C ALA A 496 -31.93 24.90 0.77
N ARG A 497 -32.46 23.75 0.32
CA ARG A 497 -32.22 22.42 0.92
C ARG A 497 -31.61 21.51 -0.14
N GLU A 498 -30.29 21.34 -0.09
CA GLU A 498 -29.59 20.40 -0.98
C GLU A 498 -29.86 18.95 -0.53
N LYS A 499 -30.40 18.13 -1.43
CA LYS A 499 -30.63 16.71 -1.19
C LYS A 499 -29.32 15.91 -1.20
N PRO A 500 -29.12 14.98 -0.25
CA PRO A 500 -28.01 14.03 -0.27
C PRO A 500 -27.96 13.25 -1.59
N LEU A 501 -26.81 13.35 -2.28
CA LEU A 501 -26.52 12.62 -3.51
C LEU A 501 -25.19 11.88 -3.38
N VAL A 502 -25.24 10.56 -3.55
CA VAL A 502 -24.05 9.71 -3.66
C VAL A 502 -23.93 9.19 -5.09
N VAL A 503 -22.80 9.42 -5.72
CA VAL A 503 -22.49 8.84 -7.04
C VAL A 503 -21.53 7.68 -6.88
N VAL A 504 -21.87 6.53 -7.46
CA VAL A 504 -21.09 5.29 -7.41
C VAL A 504 -20.61 4.93 -8.80
N ALA A 505 -19.31 4.97 -9.03
CA ALA A 505 -18.71 4.41 -10.25
C ALA A 505 -18.49 2.90 -10.09
N ALA A 506 -19.25 2.14 -10.87
CA ALA A 506 -19.26 0.68 -10.85
C ALA A 506 -18.19 0.04 -11.76
N SER A 507 -17.52 0.84 -12.59
CA SER A 507 -16.45 0.39 -13.48
C SER A 507 -15.33 1.44 -13.43
N SER A 508 -15.12 2.21 -14.49
CA SER A 508 -14.11 3.28 -14.54
C SER A 508 -14.25 4.25 -13.35
N PRO A 509 -13.21 4.37 -12.50
CA PRO A 509 -13.23 5.36 -11.42
C PRO A 509 -13.17 6.79 -11.96
N TYR A 510 -12.83 6.97 -13.23
CA TYR A 510 -12.61 8.28 -13.84
C TYR A 510 -13.87 8.98 -14.32
N ASP A 511 -15.04 8.35 -14.19
CA ASP A 511 -16.34 8.92 -14.61
C ASP A 511 -16.56 10.31 -14.03
N PHE A 512 -16.27 10.47 -12.72
CA PHE A 512 -16.37 11.74 -12.01
C PHE A 512 -15.17 12.05 -11.10
N ALA A 513 -14.09 11.24 -11.10
CA ALA A 513 -12.94 11.40 -10.20
C ALA A 513 -12.32 12.81 -10.18
N MET A 514 -12.36 13.52 -11.31
CA MET A 514 -11.81 14.88 -11.45
C MET A 514 -12.87 15.99 -11.43
N ASP A 515 -14.15 15.66 -11.35
CA ASP A 515 -15.24 16.62 -11.45
C ASP A 515 -15.72 17.09 -10.05
N PRO A 516 -15.34 18.28 -9.56
CA PRO A 516 -15.64 18.72 -8.21
C PRO A 516 -17.12 18.98 -7.96
N SER A 517 -17.97 19.01 -9.00
CA SER A 517 -19.41 19.20 -8.85
C SER A 517 -20.09 17.99 -8.23
N ILE A 518 -19.46 16.81 -8.17
CA ILE A 518 -20.00 15.68 -7.42
C ILE A 518 -19.44 15.70 -6.00
N GLY A 519 -20.34 15.73 -5.00
CA GLY A 519 -20.01 15.95 -3.58
C GLY A 519 -19.53 14.70 -2.84
N THR A 520 -20.20 13.57 -3.07
CA THR A 520 -19.85 12.26 -2.50
C THR A 520 -19.72 11.26 -3.65
N TYR A 521 -18.55 10.64 -3.79
CA TYR A 521 -18.19 9.78 -4.92
C TYR A 521 -17.46 8.53 -4.44
N VAL A 522 -17.98 7.37 -4.83
CA VAL A 522 -17.50 6.05 -4.42
C VAL A 522 -17.14 5.23 -5.66
N CYS A 523 -16.05 4.48 -5.61
CA CYS A 523 -15.64 3.58 -6.68
C CYS A 523 -15.61 2.13 -6.19
N THR A 524 -16.14 1.23 -7.01
CA THR A 524 -16.12 -0.23 -6.76
C THR A 524 -15.22 -0.98 -7.74
N TYR A 525 -14.89 -0.35 -8.89
CA TYR A 525 -14.02 -0.87 -9.97
C TYR A 525 -14.55 -2.13 -10.68
N ASP A 526 -15.73 -2.60 -10.29
CA ASP A 526 -16.39 -3.79 -10.79
C ASP A 526 -17.86 -3.80 -10.32
N PHE A 527 -18.76 -4.40 -11.10
CA PHE A 527 -20.19 -4.54 -10.79
C PHE A 527 -20.62 -6.00 -10.58
N THR A 528 -19.67 -6.84 -10.18
CA THR A 528 -19.93 -8.17 -9.65
C THR A 528 -20.75 -8.10 -8.36
N GLU A 529 -21.46 -9.19 -8.05
CA GLU A 529 -22.35 -9.25 -6.90
C GLU A 529 -21.59 -8.98 -5.58
N THR A 530 -20.41 -9.58 -5.41
CA THR A 530 -19.56 -9.36 -4.23
C THR A 530 -19.05 -7.92 -4.11
N ALA A 531 -18.77 -7.23 -5.23
CA ALA A 531 -18.41 -5.81 -5.21
C ALA A 531 -19.58 -4.94 -4.75
N LEU A 532 -20.79 -5.22 -5.24
CA LEU A 532 -22.01 -4.51 -4.89
C LEU A 532 -22.44 -4.78 -3.43
N GLU A 533 -22.23 -5.98 -2.91
CA GLU A 533 -22.40 -6.28 -1.48
C GLU A 533 -21.42 -5.50 -0.61
N ALA A 534 -20.13 -5.47 -0.98
CA ALA A 534 -19.12 -4.69 -0.27
C ALA A 534 -19.45 -3.19 -0.28
N LEU A 535 -19.98 -2.67 -1.40
CA LEU A 535 -20.50 -1.31 -1.51
C LEU A 535 -21.62 -1.06 -0.48
N VAL A 536 -22.62 -1.94 -0.38
CA VAL A 536 -23.72 -1.78 0.60
C VAL A 536 -23.18 -1.70 2.03
N LYS A 537 -22.20 -2.54 2.39
CA LYS A 537 -21.56 -2.52 3.71
C LYS A 537 -20.83 -1.20 3.99
N VAL A 538 -20.17 -0.61 2.98
CA VAL A 538 -19.54 0.71 3.09
C VAL A 538 -20.58 1.82 3.23
N LEU A 539 -21.65 1.79 2.41
CA LEU A 539 -22.70 2.81 2.43
C LEU A 539 -23.41 2.88 3.80
N TYR A 540 -23.50 1.76 4.52
CA TYR A 540 -24.12 1.69 5.85
C TYR A 540 -23.11 1.61 7.01
N GLY A 541 -21.81 1.70 6.74
CA GLY A 541 -20.78 1.80 7.79
C GLY A 541 -20.42 0.49 8.50
N GLU A 542 -20.91 -0.65 8.02
CA GLU A 542 -20.45 -1.97 8.51
C GLU A 542 -18.99 -2.23 8.14
N LEU A 543 -18.55 -1.63 7.03
CA LEU A 543 -17.20 -1.75 6.51
C LEU A 543 -16.58 -0.35 6.36
N SER A 544 -15.42 -0.16 6.97
CA SER A 544 -14.62 1.06 6.77
C SER A 544 -13.92 1.00 5.40
N PRO A 545 -14.15 1.98 4.50
CA PRO A 545 -13.50 1.99 3.20
C PRO A 545 -11.99 2.29 3.38
N ILE A 546 -11.15 1.39 2.86
CA ILE A 546 -9.69 1.58 2.88
C ILE A 546 -9.10 1.71 1.48
N GLY A 547 -9.90 1.43 0.44
CA GLY A 547 -9.46 1.54 -0.93
C GLY A 547 -9.12 2.99 -1.28
N SER A 548 -8.12 3.16 -2.14
CA SER A 548 -7.73 4.45 -2.69
C SER A 548 -7.66 4.37 -4.20
N LEU A 549 -7.94 5.47 -4.91
CA LEU A 549 -7.69 5.52 -6.36
C LEU A 549 -6.22 5.14 -6.62
N PRO A 550 -5.92 4.18 -7.50
CA PRO A 550 -4.54 3.84 -7.84
C PRO A 550 -3.92 4.88 -8.78
N GLY A 551 -2.59 4.87 -8.88
CA GLY A 551 -1.86 5.70 -9.84
C GLY A 551 -1.65 7.16 -9.45
N SER A 552 -1.49 8.02 -10.46
CA SER A 552 -1.18 9.45 -10.34
C SER A 552 -2.30 10.23 -9.64
N ILE A 553 -3.57 9.82 -9.79
CA ILE A 553 -4.69 10.42 -9.06
C ILE A 553 -4.64 10.08 -7.57
N SER A 554 -4.11 8.90 -7.19
CA SER A 554 -3.76 8.59 -5.79
C SER A 554 -2.80 9.62 -5.23
N ARG A 555 -1.79 9.97 -6.03
CA ARG A 555 -0.79 10.97 -5.66
C ARG A 555 -1.39 12.37 -5.66
N SER A 556 -2.35 12.68 -6.53
CA SER A 556 -3.12 13.93 -6.58
C SER A 556 -4.07 14.11 -5.39
N GLN A 557 -4.73 13.03 -4.93
CA GLN A 557 -5.55 13.06 -3.71
C GLN A 557 -4.71 12.99 -2.44
N LYS A 558 -3.61 12.22 -2.44
CA LYS A 558 -2.53 12.38 -1.45
C LYS A 558 -1.81 13.72 -1.59
N LEU A 559 -1.99 14.48 -2.68
CA LEU A 559 -1.49 15.85 -2.84
C LEU A 559 -2.46 16.86 -2.20
N HIS A 560 -3.69 16.46 -1.83
CA HIS A 560 -4.53 17.26 -0.91
C HIS A 560 -4.21 17.02 0.58
N GLN A 561 -3.43 15.99 0.91
CA GLN A 561 -2.48 16.08 2.02
C GLN A 561 -1.07 16.06 1.44
N ALA A 562 -0.74 17.04 0.58
CA ALA A 562 0.60 17.18 0.03
C ALA A 562 1.62 16.75 1.09
N ARG A 563 2.34 15.67 0.80
CA ARG A 563 3.63 15.43 1.44
C ARG A 563 4.53 16.56 0.96
N GLN A 564 4.29 17.74 1.51
CA GLN A 564 5.07 18.93 1.29
C GLN A 564 6.46 18.56 1.77
N HIS A 565 7.40 18.47 0.83
CA HIS A 565 8.81 18.44 1.15
C HIS A 565 9.17 19.86 1.55
N TRP A 566 9.12 20.12 2.85
CA TRP A 566 9.53 21.41 3.38
C TRP A 566 11.03 21.54 3.16
N LEU A 567 11.47 22.75 2.80
CA LEU A 567 12.89 23.08 2.82
C LEU A 567 13.37 22.94 4.27
N VAL A 568 14.24 21.95 4.48
CA VAL A 568 14.90 21.74 5.76
C VAL A 568 16.28 22.36 5.68
N GLU A 569 16.50 23.39 6.48
CA GLU A 569 17.79 24.07 6.60
C GLU A 569 18.56 23.53 7.80
N ASN A 570 19.89 23.70 7.77
CA ASN A 570 20.69 23.50 8.97
C ASN A 570 20.35 24.61 9.97
N TRP A 571 20.23 24.25 11.23
CA TRP A 571 20.11 25.18 12.36
C TRP A 571 21.32 26.11 12.40
N ASN A 572 21.06 27.40 12.63
CA ASN A 572 22.07 28.39 12.94
C ASN A 572 21.66 29.16 14.19
N GLU A 573 22.53 29.19 15.21
CA GLU A 573 22.21 29.77 16.52
C GLU A 573 21.84 31.26 16.42
N GLU A 574 22.65 32.07 15.76
CA GLU A 574 22.42 33.52 15.63
C GLU A 574 21.11 33.83 14.89
N ARG A 575 20.77 33.02 13.88
CA ARG A 575 19.58 33.21 13.05
C ARG A 575 18.30 32.69 13.72
N ASP A 576 18.36 31.51 14.35
CA ASP A 576 17.18 30.72 14.64
C ASP A 576 16.85 30.64 16.16
N ALA A 577 17.78 30.99 17.07
CA ALA A 577 17.62 30.84 18.53
C ALA A 577 16.31 31.42 19.07
N HIS A 578 16.08 32.71 18.80
CA HIS A 578 14.88 33.41 19.25
C HIS A 578 13.60 32.77 18.68
N ALA A 579 13.59 32.43 17.39
CA ALA A 579 12.42 31.81 16.75
C ALA A 579 12.13 30.38 17.27
N LEU A 580 13.15 29.66 17.74
CA LEU A 580 12.98 28.39 18.44
C LEU A 580 12.37 28.57 19.81
N ASP A 581 12.78 29.58 20.58
CA ASP A 581 12.18 29.87 21.89
C ASP A 581 10.67 30.16 21.74
N PHE A 582 10.27 30.92 20.71
CA PHE A 582 8.84 31.11 20.37
C PHE A 582 8.12 29.81 20.00
N LEU A 583 8.76 28.94 19.22
CA LEU A 583 8.20 27.63 18.87
C LEU A 583 8.00 26.74 20.11
N LEU A 584 8.96 26.77 21.05
CA LEU A 584 8.87 26.03 22.31
C LEU A 584 7.69 26.54 23.16
N ASP A 585 7.50 27.85 23.26
CA ASP A 585 6.37 28.45 23.97
C ASP A 585 5.02 28.07 23.36
N ALA A 586 4.92 28.07 22.03
CA ALA A 586 3.70 27.65 21.33
C ALA A 586 3.36 26.18 21.62
N VAL A 587 4.36 25.29 21.72
CA VAL A 587 4.14 23.88 22.04
C VAL A 587 3.79 23.67 23.51
N ARG A 588 4.37 24.45 24.43
CA ARG A 588 3.99 24.42 25.86
C ARG A 588 2.53 24.80 26.08
N GLY A 589 2.02 25.77 25.32
CA GLY A 589 0.63 26.23 25.41
C GLY A 589 -0.42 25.25 24.88
N ASP A 590 -0.02 24.22 24.13
CA ASP A 590 -0.90 23.20 23.53
C ASP A 590 -1.14 21.98 24.45
N CYS A 591 -0.47 21.91 25.61
CA CYS A 591 -0.70 20.85 26.58
C CYS A 591 -2.11 20.93 27.19
N ALA A 592 -2.80 19.79 27.30
CA ALA A 592 -4.13 19.69 27.89
C ALA A 592 -4.16 20.22 29.34
N GLN A 593 -5.27 20.83 29.74
CA GLN A 593 -5.45 21.38 31.09
C GLN A 593 -5.11 20.32 32.16
N GLY A 594 -4.09 20.62 32.97
CA GLY A 594 -3.65 19.76 34.09
C GLY A 594 -2.37 18.93 33.85
N GLN A 595 -1.83 18.86 32.62
CA GLN A 595 -0.55 18.19 32.35
C GLN A 595 0.62 19.19 32.30
N ARG A 596 1.75 18.85 32.94
CA ARG A 596 2.98 19.64 32.88
C ARG A 596 3.77 19.26 31.63
N SER A 597 4.08 20.24 30.76
CA SER A 597 4.91 20.03 29.57
C SER A 597 6.33 19.60 29.94
N GLU A 598 6.87 18.61 29.23
CA GLU A 598 8.28 18.18 29.33
C GLU A 598 9.24 19.27 28.86
N LEU A 599 8.76 20.24 28.08
CA LEU A 599 9.56 21.36 27.59
C LEU A 599 9.66 22.52 28.58
N LEU A 600 9.12 22.39 29.80
CA LEU A 600 9.16 23.46 30.79
C LEU A 600 10.61 23.80 31.18
N GLY A 601 11.01 25.06 31.01
CA GLY A 601 12.38 25.53 31.31
C GLY A 601 13.44 25.21 30.25
N VAL A 602 13.04 24.60 29.12
CA VAL A 602 13.91 24.40 27.94
C VAL A 602 14.13 25.72 27.21
N THR A 603 15.33 25.99 26.75
CA THR A 603 15.62 27.11 25.84
C THR A 603 16.30 26.61 24.59
N SER A 604 16.41 27.45 23.57
CA SER A 604 17.22 27.18 22.38
C SER A 604 18.64 26.72 22.71
N SER A 605 19.26 27.28 23.74
CA SER A 605 20.58 26.88 24.25
C SER A 605 20.62 25.50 24.92
N SER A 606 19.49 24.97 25.43
CA SER A 606 19.45 23.64 26.05
C SER A 606 19.80 22.51 25.09
N PHE A 607 19.70 22.75 23.78
CA PHE A 607 20.00 21.77 22.73
C PHE A 607 21.48 21.70 22.35
N LEU A 608 22.31 22.67 22.74
CA LEU A 608 23.70 22.79 22.27
C LEU A 608 24.68 22.27 23.33
N LEU A 609 25.42 21.21 23.03
CA LEU A 609 26.40 20.59 23.94
C LEU A 609 27.80 21.18 23.79
N ARG A 610 28.17 21.66 22.59
CA ARG A 610 29.48 22.29 22.29
C ARG A 610 30.68 21.40 22.69
N ARG A 611 30.68 20.14 22.26
CA ARG A 611 31.75 19.16 22.55
C ARG A 611 32.33 18.59 21.26
N GLU A 612 33.65 18.48 21.19
CA GLU A 612 34.33 17.91 20.00
C GLU A 612 34.04 16.42 19.78
N GLU A 613 33.72 15.70 20.86
CA GLU A 613 33.45 14.25 20.84
C GLU A 613 32.01 13.90 20.41
N ILE A 614 31.15 14.92 20.25
CA ILE A 614 29.74 14.79 19.90
C ILE A 614 29.47 15.65 18.67
N ASP A 615 29.18 15.03 17.53
CA ASP A 615 28.82 15.79 16.34
C ASP A 615 27.36 16.24 16.43
N GLU A 616 27.14 17.56 16.42
CA GLU A 616 25.81 18.16 16.45
C GLU A 616 25.38 18.59 15.04
N ALA A 617 24.19 18.18 14.61
CA ALA A 617 23.62 18.61 13.33
C ALA A 617 22.11 18.83 13.45
N HIS A 618 21.71 20.01 13.87
CA HIS A 618 20.29 20.32 14.09
C HIS A 618 19.66 20.92 12.84
N PHE A 619 18.34 20.79 12.71
CA PHE A 619 17.60 21.14 11.51
C PHE A 619 16.34 21.94 11.82
N VAL A 620 15.99 22.84 10.91
CA VAL A 620 14.79 23.66 11.00
C VAL A 620 14.00 23.70 9.72
N VAL A 621 12.69 23.90 9.88
CA VAL A 621 11.80 24.36 8.83
C VAL A 621 11.33 25.75 9.21
N ARG A 622 11.66 26.73 8.36
CA ARG A 622 11.44 28.16 8.63
C ARG A 622 10.63 28.79 7.50
N ASN A 623 9.81 29.76 7.85
CA ASN A 623 9.23 30.68 6.87
C ASN A 623 10.29 31.72 6.47
N SER A 624 10.69 31.71 5.20
CA SER A 624 11.74 32.60 4.70
C SER A 624 11.42 34.08 4.85
N SER A 625 10.14 34.47 4.80
CA SER A 625 9.70 35.87 4.88
C SER A 625 9.56 36.37 6.32
N THR A 626 9.01 35.56 7.22
CA THR A 626 8.73 35.98 8.61
C THR A 626 9.79 35.54 9.61
N GLN A 627 10.73 34.69 9.20
CA GLN A 627 11.74 34.05 10.06
C GLN A 627 11.14 33.13 11.15
N ALA A 628 9.82 32.91 11.16
CA ALA A 628 9.18 32.02 12.13
C ALA A 628 9.53 30.55 11.85
N LEU A 629 9.85 29.80 12.90
CA LEU A 629 10.08 28.36 12.81
C LEU A 629 8.76 27.60 12.88
N TYR A 630 8.55 26.69 11.93
CA TYR A 630 7.42 25.77 11.93
C TYR A 630 7.78 24.39 12.47
N GLY A 631 9.08 24.04 12.47
CA GLY A 631 9.57 22.85 13.14
C GLY A 631 11.07 22.87 13.35
N PHE A 632 11.52 22.07 14.32
CA PHE A 632 12.90 21.93 14.76
C PHE A 632 13.20 20.47 15.07
N CYS A 633 14.39 20.00 14.71
CA CYS A 633 14.89 18.67 15.02
C CYS A 633 16.33 18.72 15.51
N SER A 634 16.58 18.24 16.72
CA SER A 634 17.94 18.10 17.26
C SER A 634 18.48 16.70 17.00
N THR A 635 19.73 16.64 16.54
CA THR A 635 20.46 15.38 16.32
C THR A 635 21.87 15.46 16.87
N TYR A 636 22.34 14.32 17.38
CA TYR A 636 23.64 14.14 18.00
C TYR A 636 24.25 12.83 17.52
N PHE A 637 25.56 12.80 17.28
CA PHE A 637 26.30 11.57 17.03
C PHE A 637 27.42 11.43 18.06
N PHE A 638 27.29 10.41 18.91
CA PHE A 638 28.24 10.11 19.97
C PHE A 638 29.35 9.20 19.42
N GLN A 639 30.51 9.78 19.13
CA GLN A 639 31.63 9.06 18.50
C GLN A 639 32.11 7.87 19.34
N SER A 640 32.11 8.01 20.67
CA SER A 640 32.53 6.99 21.65
C SER A 640 31.73 5.69 21.53
N THR A 641 30.45 5.76 21.16
CA THR A 641 29.55 4.60 21.10
C THR A 641 29.09 4.25 19.69
N GLY A 642 29.28 5.15 18.71
CA GLY A 642 28.73 5.02 17.37
C GLY A 642 27.21 5.16 17.34
N THR A 643 26.62 5.95 18.24
CA THR A 643 25.16 6.11 18.38
C THR A 643 24.70 7.40 17.75
N GLY A 644 23.80 7.32 16.77
CA GLY A 644 23.09 8.46 16.19
C GLY A 644 21.76 8.68 16.91
N VAL A 645 21.55 9.89 17.40
CA VAL A 645 20.40 10.23 18.24
C VAL A 645 19.56 11.29 17.56
N ILE A 646 18.24 11.08 17.51
CA ILE A 646 17.26 12.16 17.31
C ILE A 646 16.77 12.54 18.71
N GLY A 647 17.29 13.65 19.23
CA GLY A 647 17.00 14.08 20.60
C GLY A 647 15.58 14.60 20.75
N SER A 648 15.19 15.51 19.85
CA SER A 648 13.86 16.12 19.84
C SER A 648 13.37 16.33 18.41
N LEU A 649 12.06 16.17 18.21
CA LEU A 649 11.38 16.54 16.97
C LEU A 649 10.13 17.34 17.33
N ILE A 650 10.17 18.64 17.04
CA ILE A 650 9.19 19.62 17.51
C ILE A 650 8.55 20.28 16.28
N VAL A 651 7.22 20.33 16.25
CA VAL A 651 6.44 20.97 15.17
C VAL A 651 5.38 21.86 15.80
N HIS A 652 5.25 23.08 15.27
CA HIS A 652 4.28 24.05 15.74
C HIS A 652 2.86 23.45 15.72
N PRO A 653 2.05 23.56 16.80
CA PRO A 653 0.75 22.89 16.89
C PRO A 653 -0.19 23.19 15.71
N ALA A 654 -0.34 24.47 15.35
CA ALA A 654 -1.14 24.92 14.20
C ALA A 654 -0.62 24.49 12.81
N ARG A 655 0.58 23.91 12.73
CA ARG A 655 1.22 23.46 11.48
C ARG A 655 1.46 21.95 11.44
N ARG A 656 0.96 21.20 12.43
CA ARG A 656 0.97 19.73 12.40
C ARG A 656 0.11 19.22 11.24
N LYS A 657 0.36 17.97 10.80
CA LYS A 657 -0.25 17.34 9.60
C LYS A 657 0.13 17.97 8.25
N LEU A 658 1.11 18.88 8.22
CA LEU A 658 1.66 19.45 6.98
C LEU A 658 2.98 18.79 6.53
N SER A 659 3.30 17.59 7.01
CA SER A 659 4.55 16.85 6.66
C SER A 659 5.89 17.49 7.08
N ILE A 660 5.87 18.54 7.89
CA ILE A 660 7.07 19.19 8.46
C ILE A 660 7.91 18.18 9.26
N GLY A 661 7.30 17.46 10.20
CA GLY A 661 8.00 16.47 11.03
C GLY A 661 8.63 15.34 10.22
N ASN A 662 7.98 14.91 9.14
CA ASN A 662 8.53 13.90 8.22
C ASN A 662 9.75 14.44 7.46
N SER A 663 9.69 15.69 6.98
CA SER A 663 10.80 16.33 6.27
C SER A 663 12.04 16.46 7.19
N LEU A 664 11.83 16.94 8.42
CA LEU A 664 12.87 17.05 9.44
C LEU A 664 13.48 15.69 9.81
N HIS A 665 12.64 14.67 10.06
CA HIS A 665 13.09 13.32 10.38
C HIS A 665 13.94 12.70 9.26
N ASN A 666 13.50 12.80 8.01
CA ASN A 666 14.27 12.25 6.87
C ASN A 666 15.64 12.92 6.72
N ARG A 667 15.70 14.25 6.90
CA ARG A 667 16.97 14.99 6.87
C ARG A 667 17.89 14.57 8.01
N ALA A 668 17.35 14.37 9.21
CA ALA A 668 18.07 13.87 10.37
C ALA A 668 18.68 12.48 10.12
N ILE A 669 17.88 11.51 9.69
CA ILE A 669 18.35 10.14 9.42
C ILE A 669 19.44 10.13 8.33
N ARG A 670 19.24 10.84 7.21
CA ARG A 670 20.25 10.91 6.13
C ARG A 670 21.57 11.47 6.62
N THR A 671 21.55 12.52 7.44
CA THR A 671 22.76 13.15 7.98
C THR A 671 23.49 12.21 8.94
N LEU A 672 22.75 11.52 9.80
CA LEU A 672 23.31 10.57 10.75
C LEU A 672 23.91 9.36 10.02
N LEU A 673 23.24 8.80 9.01
CA LEU A 673 23.76 7.68 8.20
C LEU A 673 25.09 7.99 7.50
N GLN A 674 25.40 9.26 7.23
CA GLN A 674 26.65 9.68 6.61
C GLN A 674 27.84 9.73 7.59
N ARG A 675 27.60 9.60 8.90
CA ARG A 675 28.66 9.65 9.91
C ARG A 675 29.46 8.35 9.93
N LYS A 676 30.78 8.47 9.89
CA LYS A 676 31.69 7.31 9.98
C LYS A 676 31.58 6.68 11.37
N GLY A 677 31.44 5.35 11.42
CA GLY A 677 31.32 4.61 12.68
C GLY A 677 29.90 4.54 13.26
N MET A 678 28.87 4.90 12.49
CA MET A 678 27.47 4.73 12.89
C MET A 678 27.10 3.25 13.06
N LYS A 679 26.61 2.89 14.24
CA LYS A 679 26.23 1.51 14.62
C LYS A 679 24.75 1.36 14.93
N ARG A 680 24.15 2.36 15.60
CA ARG A 680 22.76 2.31 16.08
C ARG A 680 22.09 3.67 16.08
N PHE A 681 20.77 3.67 15.98
CA PHE A 681 19.89 4.81 16.12
C PHE A 681 19.13 4.76 17.43
N GLN A 682 18.90 5.95 18.02
CA GLN A 682 18.12 6.11 19.24
C GLN A 682 17.16 7.31 19.11
N LEU A 683 15.93 7.12 19.59
CA LEU A 683 14.97 8.20 19.83
C LEU A 683 15.08 8.69 21.28
N GLY A 684 15.24 10.01 21.43
CA GLY A 684 15.50 10.64 22.72
C GLY A 684 16.97 10.57 23.12
N SER A 685 17.40 11.49 23.97
CA SER A 685 18.79 11.57 24.44
C SER A 685 18.86 11.65 25.96
N ARG A 686 19.93 11.09 26.52
CA ARG A 686 20.31 11.29 27.94
C ARG A 686 21.08 12.60 28.14
N LEU A 687 21.74 13.09 27.09
CA LEU A 687 22.46 14.37 27.08
C LEU A 687 22.27 15.03 25.70
N PRO A 688 21.56 16.17 25.58
CA PRO A 688 20.77 16.80 26.63
C PRO A 688 19.53 15.96 27.00
N GLY A 689 19.19 15.93 28.28
CA GLY A 689 18.07 15.14 28.83
C GLY A 689 16.71 15.81 28.66
N ILE A 690 16.34 16.18 27.43
CA ILE A 690 15.08 16.87 27.13
C ILE A 690 13.93 15.87 26.96
N TYR A 691 14.04 15.02 25.94
CA TYR A 691 13.18 13.86 25.74
C TYR A 691 14.04 12.61 25.89
N LEU A 692 13.70 11.72 26.82
CA LEU A 692 14.39 10.43 26.99
C LEU A 692 13.88 9.36 26.01
N GLY A 693 12.81 9.67 25.26
CA GLY A 693 12.16 8.78 24.31
C GLY A 693 10.80 9.35 23.87
N ILE A 694 9.91 8.49 23.41
CA ILE A 694 8.53 8.89 23.04
C ILE A 694 7.73 9.15 24.32
N PRO A 695 7.11 10.35 24.51
CA PRO A 695 6.29 10.63 25.69
C PRO A 695 5.14 9.63 25.85
N SER A 696 4.93 9.15 27.08
CA SER A 696 3.98 8.07 27.39
C SER A 696 2.87 8.44 28.39
N ALA A 697 2.90 9.65 28.94
CA ALA A 697 1.94 10.11 29.95
C ALA A 697 0.49 10.19 29.46
N ASN A 698 0.26 10.51 28.19
CA ASN A 698 -1.07 10.54 27.57
C ASN A 698 -1.28 9.30 26.69
N PRO A 699 -2.21 8.37 27.04
CA PRO A 699 -2.41 7.14 26.27
C PRO A 699 -2.82 7.35 24.80
N VAL A 700 -3.61 8.38 24.52
CA VAL A 700 -4.09 8.69 23.16
C VAL A 700 -2.96 9.22 22.30
N GLU A 701 -2.18 10.15 22.85
CA GLU A 701 -1.03 10.73 22.16
C GLU A 701 0.10 9.71 22.00
N ARG A 702 0.38 8.91 23.03
CA ARG A 702 1.32 7.78 23.00
C ARG A 702 1.00 6.84 21.84
N LYS A 703 -0.27 6.41 21.70
CA LYS A 703 -0.68 5.52 20.58
C LYS A 703 -0.43 6.18 19.23
N LYS A 704 -0.73 7.48 19.08
CA LYS A 704 -0.51 8.24 17.84
C LYS A 704 0.97 8.37 17.50
N LEU A 705 1.81 8.75 18.47
CA LEU A 705 3.25 8.94 18.26
C LEU A 705 3.96 7.62 17.99
N ARG A 706 3.62 6.54 18.73
CA ARG A 706 4.15 5.19 18.47
C ARG A 706 3.84 4.74 17.04
N GLN A 707 2.60 4.92 16.59
CA GLN A 707 2.23 4.57 15.22
C GLN A 707 2.97 5.45 14.19
N TRP A 708 3.14 6.74 14.47
CA TRP A 708 3.82 7.66 13.58
C TRP A 708 5.30 7.30 13.40
N PHE A 709 6.04 7.05 14.49
CA PHE A 709 7.43 6.60 14.42
C PHE A 709 7.56 5.20 13.82
N ALA A 710 6.63 4.27 14.09
CA ALA A 710 6.62 2.95 13.46
C ALA A 710 6.46 3.04 11.94
N ASN A 711 5.57 3.92 11.45
CA ASN A 711 5.40 4.17 10.02
C ASN A 711 6.64 4.79 9.35
N LEU A 712 7.54 5.40 10.13
CA LEU A 712 8.81 5.93 9.65
C LEU A 712 9.95 4.91 9.68
N GLY A 713 9.74 3.70 10.19
CA GLY A 713 10.74 2.63 10.24
C GLY A 713 11.33 2.34 11.63
N TRP A 714 10.87 3.02 12.69
CA TRP A 714 11.31 2.72 14.05
C TRP A 714 10.64 1.48 14.61
N ASN A 715 11.41 0.56 15.20
CA ASN A 715 10.86 -0.62 15.85
C ASN A 715 10.32 -0.32 17.26
N THR A 716 9.11 0.24 17.32
CA THR A 716 8.48 0.60 18.61
C THR A 716 8.04 -0.62 19.43
N ALA A 717 8.03 -1.84 18.86
CA ALA A 717 7.67 -3.05 19.59
C ALA A 717 8.71 -3.44 20.66
N LEU A 718 9.97 -3.06 20.47
CA LEU A 718 11.08 -3.33 21.40
C LEU A 718 11.41 -2.13 22.31
N SER A 719 10.47 -1.20 22.49
CA SER A 719 10.69 0.00 23.31
C SER A 719 10.86 -0.33 24.80
N ARG A 720 11.75 0.38 25.48
CA ARG A 720 11.98 0.26 26.93
C ARG A 720 11.38 1.44 27.69
N PRO A 721 10.62 1.24 28.78
CA PRO A 721 10.10 2.35 29.59
C PRO A 721 11.24 3.02 30.36
N VAL A 722 11.30 4.34 30.28
CA VAL A 722 12.26 5.18 31.03
C VAL A 722 11.53 6.38 31.61
N CYS A 723 11.88 6.79 32.83
CA CYS A 723 11.25 7.95 33.46
C CYS A 723 12.28 8.88 34.11
N SER A 724 11.85 10.11 34.34
CA SER A 724 12.47 10.99 35.32
C SER A 724 11.60 11.04 36.56
N VAL A 725 12.22 11.12 37.73
CA VAL A 725 11.55 11.10 39.03
C VAL A 725 11.95 12.31 39.86
N VAL A 726 11.07 12.72 40.77
CA VAL A 726 11.27 13.87 41.65
C VAL A 726 10.95 13.52 43.09
N LEU A 727 11.84 13.91 43.99
CA LEU A 727 11.63 13.95 45.43
C LEU A 727 11.41 15.42 45.83
N ARG A 728 10.27 15.72 46.44
CA ARG A 728 9.89 17.08 46.86
C ARG A 728 10.00 17.22 48.37
N ASN A 729 9.98 18.46 48.87
CA ASN A 729 9.99 18.78 50.30
C ASN A 729 11.24 18.23 51.01
N LEU A 730 12.40 18.35 50.37
CA LEU A 730 13.67 17.87 50.88
C LEU A 730 14.07 18.38 52.29
N PRO A 731 13.70 19.62 52.70
CA PRO A 731 14.03 20.12 54.04
C PRO A 731 13.38 19.31 55.17
N THR A 732 12.20 18.75 54.93
CA THR A 732 11.44 17.95 55.92
C THR A 732 11.54 16.44 55.67
N TRP A 733 12.26 16.02 54.64
CA TRP A 733 12.42 14.62 54.28
C TRP A 733 13.40 13.89 55.22
N THR A 734 12.97 12.72 55.70
CA THR A 734 13.79 11.77 56.46
C THR A 734 13.89 10.44 55.71
N PRO A 735 15.05 9.75 55.77
CA PRO A 735 15.18 8.43 55.16
C PRO A 735 14.22 7.42 55.83
N PRO A 736 13.67 6.44 55.09
CA PRO A 736 12.83 5.39 55.64
C PRO A 736 13.50 4.61 56.78
N ASP A 737 12.72 4.19 57.77
CA ASP A 737 13.19 3.44 58.94
C ASP A 737 13.89 2.13 58.51
N GLY A 738 15.04 1.83 59.11
CA GLY A 738 15.85 0.63 58.80
C GLY A 738 16.80 0.75 57.61
N LEU A 739 16.60 1.71 56.69
CA LEU A 739 17.49 1.89 55.53
C LEU A 739 18.92 2.25 55.93
N VAL A 740 19.07 3.19 56.88
CA VAL A 740 20.39 3.63 57.35
C VAL A 740 21.15 2.51 58.06
N HIS A 741 20.43 1.65 58.81
CA HIS A 741 20.99 0.50 59.50
C HIS A 741 21.33 -0.64 58.51
N GLY A 742 20.53 -0.84 57.46
CA GLY A 742 20.82 -1.80 56.39
C GLY A 742 22.06 -1.43 55.57
N LEU A 743 22.27 -0.14 55.32
CA LEU A 743 23.46 0.37 54.61
C LEU A 743 24.76 0.29 55.43
N GLN A 744 24.67 0.24 56.77
CA GLN A 744 25.83 0.11 57.67
C GLN A 744 26.39 -1.32 57.73
N ASN A 745 25.61 -2.33 57.32
CA ASN A 745 26.00 -3.74 57.31
C ASN A 745 26.62 -4.20 55.97
N ALA A 746 26.68 -3.33 54.96
CA ALA A 746 27.23 -3.66 53.65
C ALA A 746 28.75 -3.37 53.62
N ASP A 747 29.54 -4.29 53.06
CA ASP A 747 31.00 -4.15 52.81
C ASP A 747 31.32 -3.10 51.72
N VAL A 748 30.73 -1.90 51.84
CA VAL A 748 30.76 -0.84 50.83
C VAL A 748 30.98 0.50 51.52
N ALA A 749 32.10 1.15 51.19
CA ALA A 749 32.35 2.53 51.58
C ALA A 749 31.89 3.48 50.46
N TYR A 750 31.51 4.70 50.82
CA TYR A 750 31.06 5.69 49.85
C TYR A 750 31.81 7.00 50.02
N ASP A 751 32.21 7.60 48.91
CA ASP A 751 32.88 8.90 48.88
C ASP A 751 32.32 9.81 47.79
N LEU A 752 32.53 11.12 47.96
CA LEU A 752 32.20 12.15 46.97
C LEU A 752 33.50 12.75 46.48
N VAL A 753 33.75 12.62 45.19
CA VAL A 753 34.98 13.08 44.55
C VAL A 753 34.71 14.15 43.50
N TYR A 754 35.73 14.98 43.26
CA TYR A 754 35.72 16.09 42.33
C TYR A 754 37.00 16.09 41.50
N GLY A 755 36.96 16.70 40.32
CA GLY A 755 38.14 16.92 39.50
C GLY A 755 38.65 15.67 38.78
N TRP A 756 39.74 15.84 38.05
CA TRP A 756 40.28 14.83 37.14
C TRP A 756 41.17 13.77 37.81
N ASP A 757 41.52 13.95 39.09
CA ASP A 757 42.42 13.03 39.82
C ASP A 757 41.88 11.60 39.91
N TYR A 758 40.55 11.43 39.85
CA TYR A 758 39.88 10.13 39.89
C TYR A 758 39.34 9.68 38.53
N ALA A 759 39.58 10.45 37.47
CA ALA A 759 38.94 10.28 36.17
C ALA A 759 39.19 8.90 35.55
N ASP A 760 40.43 8.41 35.57
CA ASP A 760 40.78 7.14 34.93
C ASP A 760 39.99 5.98 35.54
N SER A 761 39.98 5.87 36.87
CA SER A 761 39.26 4.81 37.59
C SER A 761 37.75 4.85 37.33
N ILE A 762 37.16 6.05 37.31
CA ILE A 762 35.72 6.22 37.10
C ILE A 762 35.37 5.93 35.64
N LEU A 763 36.09 6.52 34.69
CA LEU A 763 35.79 6.34 33.27
C LEU A 763 36.00 4.88 32.83
N ASP A 764 36.95 4.16 33.41
CA ASP A 764 37.12 2.72 33.19
C ASP A 764 35.93 1.91 33.73
N HIS A 765 35.46 2.22 34.95
CA HIS A 765 34.23 1.64 35.50
C HIS A 765 33.02 1.89 34.60
N ILE A 766 32.86 3.11 34.09
CA ILE A 766 31.74 3.44 33.19
C ILE A 766 31.87 2.71 31.85
N LYS A 767 33.06 2.67 31.24
CA LYS A 767 33.28 1.94 29.97
C LYS A 767 32.97 0.45 30.11
N THR A 768 33.32 -0.14 31.24
CA THR A 768 33.14 -1.57 31.51
C THR A 768 31.68 -1.91 31.80
N ASN A 769 30.99 -1.05 32.56
CA ASN A 769 29.67 -1.38 33.12
C ASN A 769 28.48 -0.65 32.46
N SER A 770 28.72 0.32 31.57
CA SER A 770 27.66 1.05 30.86
C SER A 770 27.55 0.67 29.39
N ARG A 771 26.31 0.53 28.90
CA ARG A 771 26.00 0.22 27.49
C ARG A 771 25.51 1.43 26.67
N GLN A 772 25.29 2.57 27.31
CA GLN A 772 24.52 3.70 26.73
C GLN A 772 25.14 5.04 27.10
N GLY A 773 25.97 5.64 26.25
CA GLY A 773 26.26 7.10 26.12
C GLY A 773 26.48 7.98 27.36
N VAL A 774 26.53 7.45 28.58
CA VAL A 774 26.57 8.21 29.85
C VAL A 774 27.98 8.67 30.19
N ILE A 775 28.99 8.14 29.51
CA ILE A 775 30.39 8.52 29.74
C ILE A 775 30.58 10.04 29.60
N ASP A 776 29.87 10.66 28.66
CA ASP A 776 29.93 12.10 28.41
C ASP A 776 29.33 12.90 29.58
N ILE A 777 28.30 12.38 30.25
CA ILE A 777 27.74 12.99 31.48
C ILE A 777 28.78 12.95 32.61
N TYR A 778 29.49 11.83 32.76
CA TYR A 778 30.56 11.70 33.77
C TYR A 778 31.76 12.61 33.45
N LYS A 779 32.14 12.78 32.18
CA LYS A 779 33.18 13.74 31.78
C LYS A 779 32.78 15.18 32.10
N VAL A 780 31.52 15.55 31.84
CA VAL A 780 30.99 16.87 32.24
C VAL A 780 31.05 17.04 33.75
N ALA A 781 30.75 15.98 34.52
CA ALA A 781 30.80 16.02 35.97
C ALA A 781 32.21 16.20 36.53
N LEU A 782 33.21 15.49 35.99
CA LEU A 782 34.61 15.60 36.40
C LEU A 782 35.16 17.03 36.23
N GLY A 783 34.75 17.72 35.15
CA GLY A 783 35.13 19.12 34.90
C GLY A 783 34.25 20.17 35.60
N GLY A 784 33.21 19.77 36.33
CA GLY A 784 32.16 20.66 36.84
C GLY A 784 32.30 21.08 38.32
N ALA A 785 33.45 20.85 38.94
CA ALA A 785 33.69 21.21 40.34
C ALA A 785 33.57 22.75 40.56
N PRO A 786 33.07 23.22 41.71
CA PRO A 786 32.55 22.46 42.86
C PRO A 786 31.04 22.12 42.76
N HIS A 787 30.38 22.45 41.64
CA HIS A 787 28.92 22.40 41.49
C HIS A 787 28.40 21.07 40.94
N CYS A 788 29.28 20.24 40.41
CA CYS A 788 29.05 18.87 39.95
C CYS A 788 30.12 17.96 40.56
N GLY A 789 29.72 16.79 41.06
CA GLY A 789 30.62 15.80 41.65
C GLY A 789 30.11 14.38 41.43
N ILE A 790 30.95 13.39 41.73
CA ILE A 790 30.64 11.98 41.52
C ILE A 790 30.69 11.27 42.85
N ILE A 791 29.60 10.61 43.22
CA ILE A 791 29.56 9.72 44.37
C ILE A 791 29.92 8.33 43.91
N ARG A 792 30.85 7.67 44.62
CA ARG A 792 31.25 6.30 44.32
C ARG A 792 30.92 5.40 45.50
N ALA A 793 30.58 4.16 45.18
CA ALA A 793 30.52 3.03 46.09
C ALA A 793 31.77 2.20 45.83
N ILE A 794 32.64 2.06 46.82
CA ILE A 794 33.92 1.37 46.72
C ILE A 794 33.97 0.19 47.69
N ARG A 795 34.60 -0.91 47.26
CA ARG A 795 34.89 -2.03 48.15
C ARG A 795 36.11 -1.68 49.01
N PRO A 796 36.03 -1.69 50.35
CA PRO A 796 37.13 -1.27 51.22
C PRO A 796 38.43 -2.08 51.07
N GLY A 797 38.33 -3.35 50.64
CA GLY A 797 39.50 -4.25 50.56
C GLY A 797 40.45 -3.98 49.38
N ASP A 798 39.91 -3.72 48.19
CA ASP A 798 40.69 -3.56 46.94
C ASP A 798 40.50 -2.19 46.27
N GLY A 799 39.60 -1.35 46.78
CA GLY A 799 39.28 -0.05 46.21
C GLY A 799 38.47 -0.10 44.91
N ALA A 800 37.96 -1.27 44.51
CA ALA A 800 37.19 -1.42 43.29
C ALA A 800 35.87 -0.63 43.37
N ILE A 801 35.56 0.11 42.31
CA ILE A 801 34.31 0.86 42.19
C ILE A 801 33.18 -0.15 41.90
N LEU A 802 32.28 -0.30 42.86
CA LEU A 802 31.09 -1.14 42.77
C LEU A 802 29.93 -0.40 42.11
N GLY A 803 29.87 0.93 42.28
CA GLY A 803 28.89 1.77 41.63
C GLY A 803 29.24 3.24 41.69
N SER A 804 28.60 4.05 40.85
CA SER A 804 28.81 5.49 40.80
C SER A 804 27.53 6.22 40.40
N VAL A 805 27.41 7.49 40.81
CA VAL A 805 26.33 8.38 40.37
C VAL A 805 26.82 9.82 40.30
N VAL A 806 26.30 10.60 39.34
CA VAL A 806 26.61 12.02 39.19
C VAL A 806 25.64 12.84 40.02
N VAL A 807 26.14 13.81 40.79
CA VAL A 807 25.33 14.72 41.60
C VAL A 807 25.70 16.15 41.30
N TYR A 808 24.70 16.99 41.08
CA TYR A 808 24.90 18.38 40.65
C TYR A 808 23.83 19.32 41.18
N ASN A 809 24.14 20.60 41.23
CA ASN A 809 23.18 21.65 41.56
C ASN A 809 22.83 22.49 40.31
N GLY A 810 21.88 23.42 40.45
CA GLY A 810 21.44 24.27 39.34
C GLY A 810 22.48 25.23 38.73
N ARG A 811 23.68 25.34 39.33
CA ARG A 811 24.80 26.15 38.81
C ARG A 811 25.81 25.32 38.01
N ALA A 812 25.67 24.00 37.98
CA ALA A 812 26.54 23.15 37.17
C ALA A 812 26.26 23.33 35.68
N THR A 813 27.29 23.24 34.84
CA THR A 813 27.14 23.22 33.37
C THR A 813 26.20 22.10 32.90
N LEU A 814 26.23 20.95 33.58
CA LEU A 814 25.31 19.84 33.32
C LEU A 814 23.83 20.25 33.49
N ALA A 815 23.51 21.18 34.40
CA ALA A 815 22.14 21.62 34.64
C ALA A 815 21.53 22.39 33.45
N GLU A 816 22.36 22.97 32.57
CA GLU A 816 21.89 23.65 31.36
C GLU A 816 21.29 22.68 30.33
N HIS A 817 21.79 21.44 30.32
CA HIS A 817 21.37 20.35 29.45
C HIS A 817 20.36 19.39 30.10
N MET A 818 19.96 19.68 31.35
CA MET A 818 19.03 18.86 32.14
C MET A 818 17.82 19.72 32.58
N PRO A 819 16.96 20.13 31.63
CA PRO A 819 15.91 21.12 31.88
C PRO A 819 14.83 20.65 32.85
N ALA A 820 14.69 19.34 33.07
CA ALA A 820 13.83 18.80 34.12
C ALA A 820 14.11 19.48 35.48
N LEU A 821 15.37 19.85 35.77
CA LEU A 821 15.77 20.58 36.98
C LEU A 821 15.08 21.94 37.14
N LYS A 822 14.78 22.61 36.03
CA LYS A 822 14.13 23.92 35.99
C LYS A 822 12.60 23.83 36.08
N SER A 823 12.04 22.62 35.93
CA SER A 823 10.58 22.39 35.93
C SER A 823 9.92 22.47 37.31
N THR A 824 10.70 22.40 38.39
CA THR A 824 10.18 22.30 39.76
C THR A 824 9.73 23.63 40.36
N GLN A 825 10.08 24.76 39.76
CA GLN A 825 9.84 26.14 40.26
C GLN A 825 10.44 26.45 41.65
N VAL A 826 11.03 25.46 42.33
CA VAL A 826 11.80 25.58 43.57
C VAL A 826 13.27 25.19 43.31
N PRO A 827 14.23 25.64 44.14
CA PRO A 827 15.63 25.24 44.02
C PRO A 827 15.77 23.71 44.04
N ALA A 828 16.31 23.13 42.98
CA ALA A 828 16.48 21.68 42.86
C ALA A 828 17.93 21.30 42.57
N GLY A 829 18.34 20.11 43.02
CA GLY A 829 19.56 19.45 42.58
C GLY A 829 19.27 18.17 41.80
N GLY A 830 20.23 17.72 41.02
CA GLY A 830 20.11 16.58 40.13
C GLY A 830 20.97 15.39 40.58
N ILE A 831 20.45 14.20 40.33
CA ILE A 831 21.16 12.93 40.41
C ILE A 831 21.03 12.26 39.04
N SER A 832 22.12 12.04 38.33
CA SER A 832 22.07 11.49 36.97
C SER A 832 22.92 10.23 36.82
N SER A 833 22.48 9.37 35.90
CA SER A 833 23.28 8.29 35.32
C SER A 833 23.92 7.35 36.36
N PRO A 834 23.13 6.72 37.25
CA PRO A 834 23.64 5.72 38.18
C PRO A 834 24.19 4.51 37.39
N ILE A 835 25.40 4.07 37.70
CA ILE A 835 26.03 2.89 37.08
C ILE A 835 26.57 1.98 38.17
N ILE A 836 26.02 0.78 38.27
CA ILE A 836 26.40 -0.25 39.25
C ILE A 836 26.96 -1.45 38.48
N SER A 837 28.06 -2.01 38.99
CA SER A 837 28.64 -3.22 38.42
C SER A 837 27.65 -4.39 38.52
N PRO A 838 27.41 -5.15 37.43
CA PRO A 838 26.59 -6.36 37.47
C PRO A 838 27.12 -7.44 38.42
N SER A 839 28.39 -7.36 38.83
CA SER A 839 29.02 -8.31 39.76
C SER A 839 28.56 -8.15 41.21
N VAL A 840 27.73 -7.15 41.52
CA VAL A 840 27.24 -6.87 42.88
C VAL A 840 25.97 -7.68 43.14
N GLY A 841 26.02 -8.58 44.13
CA GLY A 841 24.86 -9.40 44.54
C GLY A 841 23.70 -8.60 45.16
N GLU A 842 24.00 -7.42 45.72
CA GLU A 842 23.03 -6.51 46.36
C GLU A 842 22.86 -5.19 45.59
N TYR A 843 22.43 -5.28 44.33
CA TYR A 843 22.26 -4.11 43.44
C TYR A 843 21.40 -3.00 44.07
N ALA A 844 20.27 -3.37 44.68
CA ALA A 844 19.33 -2.42 45.29
C ALA A 844 19.95 -1.65 46.47
N THR A 845 20.74 -2.33 47.32
CA THR A 845 21.41 -1.73 48.48
C THR A 845 22.42 -0.67 48.05
N VAL A 846 23.28 -0.99 47.08
CA VAL A 846 24.28 -0.04 46.54
C VAL A 846 23.59 1.14 45.86
N MET A 847 22.53 0.90 45.10
CA MET A 847 21.73 1.93 44.45
C MET A 847 21.12 2.90 45.48
N GLN A 848 20.48 2.37 46.52
CA GLN A 848 19.88 3.16 47.59
C GLN A 848 20.92 3.96 48.36
N GLY A 849 22.11 3.40 48.62
CA GLY A 849 23.23 4.10 49.26
C GLY A 849 23.75 5.29 48.44
N LEU A 850 23.98 5.08 47.14
CA LEU A 850 24.40 6.14 46.20
C LEU A 850 23.36 7.27 46.14
N VAL A 851 22.08 6.92 45.98
CA VAL A 851 20.98 7.90 45.89
C VAL A 851 20.78 8.63 47.22
N LEU A 852 20.86 7.94 48.36
CA LEU A 852 20.75 8.55 49.69
C LEU A 852 21.84 9.61 49.94
N LEU A 853 23.08 9.31 49.56
CA LEU A 853 24.17 10.28 49.65
C LEU A 853 23.99 11.44 48.68
N GLY A 854 23.47 11.17 47.48
CA GLY A 854 23.10 12.21 46.52
C GLY A 854 22.03 13.15 47.09
N ILE A 855 20.98 12.61 47.70
CA ILE A 855 19.94 13.38 48.39
C ILE A 855 20.55 14.26 49.49
N LYS A 856 21.41 13.69 50.35
CA LYS A 856 22.07 14.44 51.42
C LYS A 856 22.93 15.58 50.87
N GLN A 857 23.67 15.34 49.79
CA GLN A 857 24.53 16.34 49.16
C GLN A 857 23.72 17.45 48.49
N VAL A 858 22.64 17.11 47.79
CA VAL A 858 21.73 18.09 47.19
C VAL A 858 21.05 18.95 48.27
N ARG A 859 20.64 18.34 49.38
CA ARG A 859 20.09 19.06 50.54
C ARG A 859 21.11 20.00 51.18
N LYS A 860 22.36 19.56 51.34
CA LYS A 860 23.47 20.38 51.85
C LYS A 860 23.70 21.63 50.99
N ASN A 861 23.45 21.53 49.69
CA ASN A 861 23.53 22.64 48.74
C ASN A 861 22.29 23.57 48.74
N GLY A 862 21.35 23.38 49.67
CA GLY A 862 20.20 24.27 49.86
C GLY A 862 19.03 24.03 48.91
N ALA A 863 18.95 22.86 48.26
CA ALA A 863 17.83 22.51 47.40
C ALA A 863 16.61 22.01 48.19
N GLU A 864 15.41 22.31 47.67
CA GLU A 864 14.11 21.88 48.20
C GLU A 864 13.56 20.64 47.50
N ALA A 865 14.12 20.29 46.34
CA ALA A 865 13.78 19.10 45.57
C ALA A 865 15.01 18.42 44.96
N VAL A 866 14.90 17.12 44.73
CA VAL A 866 15.89 16.31 44.00
C VAL A 866 15.22 15.74 42.77
N ILE A 867 15.85 15.87 41.61
CA ILE A 867 15.41 15.22 40.38
C ILE A 867 16.42 14.17 39.99
N MET A 868 15.91 13.02 39.58
CA MET A 868 16.72 11.96 39.05
C MET A 868 16.25 11.59 37.65
N ASP A 869 17.14 11.69 36.68
CA ASP A 869 16.87 11.37 35.28
C ASP A 869 17.19 9.91 34.94
N CYS A 870 16.49 9.40 33.92
CA CYS A 870 16.77 8.14 33.25
C CYS A 870 16.74 6.89 34.15
N VAL A 871 15.65 6.73 34.90
CA VAL A 871 15.37 5.51 35.65
C VAL A 871 14.82 4.44 34.69
N ASP A 872 15.54 3.33 34.55
CA ASP A 872 15.18 2.17 33.72
C ASP A 872 14.11 1.30 34.42
N GLY A 873 12.88 1.26 33.89
CA GLY A 873 11.84 0.25 34.20
C GLY A 873 11.27 0.16 35.63
N ASP A 874 10.20 -0.63 35.77
CA ASP A 874 9.34 -0.71 36.97
C ASP A 874 10.10 -1.18 38.24
N SER A 875 11.03 -2.13 38.11
CA SER A 875 11.75 -2.71 39.26
C SER A 875 12.73 -1.75 39.94
N ASN A 876 13.33 -0.82 39.19
CA ASN A 876 14.19 0.22 39.75
C ASN A 876 13.36 1.39 40.32
N PHE A 877 12.20 1.66 39.71
CA PHE A 877 11.26 2.66 40.23
C PHE A 877 10.71 2.25 41.60
N ASP A 878 10.41 0.97 41.83
CA ASP A 878 9.96 0.47 43.14
C ASP A 878 10.98 0.71 44.27
N CYS A 879 12.28 0.60 43.97
CA CYS A 879 13.34 0.90 44.94
C CYS A 879 13.41 2.40 45.29
N LEU A 880 13.09 3.27 44.33
CA LEU A 880 13.11 4.73 44.49
C LEU A 880 11.81 5.28 45.09
N SER A 881 10.67 4.64 44.80
CA SER A 881 9.37 4.99 45.40
C SER A 881 9.41 4.78 46.91
N GLY A 882 10.11 3.76 47.40
CA GLY A 882 10.40 3.55 48.82
C GLY A 882 11.18 4.70 49.48
N LEU A 883 11.96 5.48 48.72
CA LEU A 883 12.64 6.70 49.19
C LEU A 883 11.76 7.96 49.10
N GLY A 884 10.52 7.84 48.61
CA GLY A 884 9.58 8.94 48.44
C GLY A 884 9.64 9.64 47.07
N PHE A 885 10.34 9.08 46.09
CA PHE A 885 10.32 9.62 44.72
C PHE A 885 8.97 9.38 44.05
N SER A 886 8.55 10.36 43.25
CA SER A 886 7.36 10.30 42.39
C SER A 886 7.75 10.52 40.93
N THR A 887 7.01 9.93 40.00
CA THR A 887 7.27 10.10 38.57
C THR A 887 7.04 11.55 38.13
N LEU A 888 8.03 12.15 37.48
CA LEU A 888 7.95 13.49 36.91
C LEU A 888 7.52 13.43 35.43
N HIS A 889 8.28 12.71 34.60
CA HIS A 889 7.95 12.48 33.19
C HIS A 889 8.21 11.00 32.82
N SER A 890 7.45 10.47 31.86
CA SER A 890 7.54 9.06 31.43
C SER A 890 7.68 8.95 29.92
N PHE A 891 8.62 8.13 29.47
CA PHE A 891 8.97 7.95 28.06
C PHE A 891 9.17 6.48 27.69
N GLU A 892 9.16 6.23 26.40
CA GLU A 892 9.55 4.95 25.79
C GLU A 892 10.80 5.17 24.93
N GLU A 893 11.94 4.69 25.41
CA GLU A 893 13.19 4.70 24.65
C GLU A 893 13.09 3.66 23.51
N VAL A 894 13.44 4.06 22.29
CA VAL A 894 13.43 3.20 21.11
C VAL A 894 14.81 3.19 20.48
N ASN A 895 15.37 1.98 20.32
CA ASN A 895 16.68 1.76 19.72
C ASN A 895 16.54 0.88 18.47
N CYS A 896 17.32 1.15 17.44
CA CYS A 896 17.36 0.38 16.20
C CYS A 896 18.80 0.23 15.69
N ASP A 897 19.13 -0.90 15.07
CA ASP A 897 20.45 -1.08 14.44
C ASP A 897 20.56 -0.24 13.16
N ALA A 898 21.74 0.31 12.87
CA ALA A 898 21.92 1.12 11.66
C ALA A 898 21.64 0.33 10.37
N VAL A 899 21.85 -0.99 10.39
CA VAL A 899 21.59 -1.90 9.26
C VAL A 899 20.11 -1.97 8.88
N SER A 900 19.19 -1.79 9.83
CA SER A 900 17.75 -1.80 9.52
C SER A 900 17.33 -0.63 8.64
N TRP A 901 18.12 0.45 8.62
CA TRP A 901 17.85 1.66 7.85
C TRP A 901 18.54 1.68 6.49
N THR A 902 19.60 0.91 6.29
CA THR A 902 20.29 0.77 4.98
C THR A 902 19.65 -0.28 4.07
N MET A 903 18.86 -1.21 4.61
CA MET A 903 18.05 -2.17 3.83
C MET A 903 16.70 -1.61 3.35
N MET A 904 16.30 -0.45 3.83
CA MET A 904 15.12 0.26 3.31
C MET A 904 15.53 0.96 2.01
N PRO A 905 14.91 0.65 0.85
CA PRO A 905 15.25 1.33 -0.39
C PRO A 905 15.06 2.83 -0.19
N SER A 906 16.05 3.62 -0.65
CA SER A 906 15.98 5.07 -0.63
C SER A 906 14.70 5.52 -1.35
N SER A 907 13.70 5.92 -0.56
CA SER A 907 12.38 6.38 -1.00
C SER A 907 12.45 7.56 -1.96
#